data_AF-A0A177HJJ3-F1
#
_entry.id   AF-A0A177HJJ3-F1
#
_cell.length_a   1.000
_cell.length_b   1.000
_cell.length_c   1.000
_cell.angle_alpha   90.00
_cell.angle_beta   90.00
_cell.angle_gamma   90.00
#
_symmetry.space_group_name_H-M   'P 1'
#
loop_
_entity.id
_entity.type
_entity.pdbx_description
1 polymer ?
#
loop_
_entity_poly.entity_id
_entity_poly.type
_entity_poly.pdbx_seq_one_letter_code
_entity_poly.pdbx_strand_id
1 'polypeptide(L)'
;MIGGGVTFTYGQTNTLIGRDGDLRRVRDLLGFKAGGGSLLLAGDAGVGKTAVLDALARTADEEGIRVLRAAGVEFEADCSYSCLNQILFPFLDTIDDLEVPFREALRVALGFDSGRPPERLLVSNAVLRLLQKVAAAGPLLVVIDDLPWVDQASTAVLGFVARRVTGLGVSFLAAARSGAHNLLYEGGGLPTYELPPLDEESAAQLVGIQFPGLARSLRQHLLAVAGGNPLALLELPTALQPASMDPPTVLPLSRRLETLFGSRVTGLPTPSRRLLLLAALEGTGDLGVLQAASRQANDGYDLADLAPAERDQLVRIEGSTRRLRFRHPLIRSAVVGNSTSGEQRAVHGALAQVLVDQPERRAWHLGEATVEPDEEVAALLEDAARLTLHRGDAAGGMRTLIRSAHLTPQGQNRSRRLAEAAYLGAEATGALPSARKLLDDARHAVPNPENSLHSATATALLVLNSDGDVDTAHRLLVAAIESTAETHGYDAGDKALVDALHMLALICFFGARAELWQPYYRALERLKPKPPLFLSALGRTFSDPARTGAAASGELDLLIASLPGETDPMQITRTGTAALYLDRLGEVREAAWRVVRTGRDGGPARRHLSALIHLCLDDYLSGRWDEALDLADEGLQICEEHGYTAFAWYYLYIKSIISGARGNADDSLATANRIIDWASARGAHGAGHYAHHAAAVASLGRGDFPGAYEHAAAVSPAGSLASHAPHALWVATDLVEAGVRINRDQEAADHVRAMREAHTAALSPRQALLLDGAAALCTTDDEEALRLFERALATPGAERWRFEYARIQLAHGERLRRIRATAESRKPLGAALVTFEHLGARPWVERAEQELRAAGWNRRSPGEPKGRTLLTPQEREIARLAASGLTNKQIAERLFLSHRTVGAHLYQIYPKLGITSRAMLRDALDSGATSRRTGAADDGPDA
;
A
#
# COMPACT_ATOMS: atom_id res chain seq x y z
N MET A 1 -71.61 -3.20 43.16
CA MET A 1 -70.96 -3.04 44.48
C MET A 1 -69.86 -4.09 44.60
N ILE A 2 -68.60 -3.62 44.69
CA ILE A 2 -67.40 -4.17 45.38
C ILE A 2 -66.97 -5.61 45.01
N GLY A 3 -65.75 -5.94 44.58
CA GLY A 3 -64.46 -5.24 44.40
C GLY A 3 -63.54 -6.20 43.60
N GLY A 4 -62.63 -5.75 42.73
CA GLY A 4 -61.37 -5.08 43.07
C GLY A 4 -60.24 -5.77 42.31
N GLY A 5 -60.24 -5.66 40.97
CA GLY A 5 -59.15 -6.13 40.11
C GLY A 5 -58.20 -4.97 39.80
N VAL A 6 -57.03 -4.96 40.45
CA VAL A 6 -55.97 -4.00 40.18
C VAL A 6 -55.47 -4.20 38.75
N THR A 7 -55.80 -3.27 37.88
CA THR A 7 -55.25 -3.16 36.53
C THR A 7 -53.87 -2.50 36.66
N PHE A 8 -52.79 -3.26 36.54
CA PHE A 8 -51.46 -2.67 36.39
C PHE A 8 -51.32 -2.13 34.96
N THR A 9 -51.67 -0.85 34.79
CA THR A 9 -51.22 -0.02 33.66
C THR A 9 -49.70 0.13 33.73
N TYR A 10 -48.96 -0.63 32.92
CA TYR A 10 -47.55 -0.32 32.66
C TYR A 10 -47.47 0.90 31.74
N GLY A 11 -47.36 2.06 32.37
CA GLY A 11 -47.07 3.33 31.72
C GLY A 11 -45.63 3.39 31.23
N GLN A 12 -45.45 4.19 30.19
CA GLN A 12 -44.17 4.63 29.64
C GLN A 12 -43.20 5.10 30.74
N THR A 13 -42.07 4.40 30.91
CA THR A 13 -40.84 4.98 31.46
C THR A 13 -39.65 4.39 30.71
N ASN A 14 -39.27 5.06 29.62
CA ASN A 14 -38.12 4.71 28.78
C ASN A 14 -36.86 5.49 29.21
N THR A 15 -36.77 5.83 30.50
CA THR A 15 -35.69 6.66 31.07
C THR A 15 -34.52 5.76 31.48
N LEU A 16 -33.34 5.97 30.90
CA LEU A 16 -32.13 5.25 31.29
C LEU A 16 -31.64 5.74 32.66
N ILE A 17 -31.57 4.83 33.64
CA ILE A 17 -31.13 5.16 35.00
C ILE A 17 -29.61 5.28 35.04
N GLY A 18 -29.09 6.35 35.65
CA GLY A 18 -27.66 6.55 35.87
C GLY A 18 -26.82 6.85 34.62
N ARG A 19 -27.46 7.09 33.46
CA ARG A 19 -26.77 7.30 32.18
C ARG A 19 -26.83 8.73 31.65
N ASP A 20 -27.40 9.67 32.40
CA ASP A 20 -27.53 11.06 31.96
C ASP A 20 -26.18 11.74 31.72
N GLY A 21 -25.17 11.42 32.53
CA GLY A 21 -23.80 11.90 32.34
C GLY A 21 -23.16 11.36 31.07
N ASP A 22 -23.29 10.05 30.83
CA ASP A 22 -22.74 9.36 29.66
C ASP A 22 -23.40 9.88 28.37
N LEU A 23 -24.74 10.01 28.36
CA LEU A 23 -25.50 10.53 27.23
C LEU A 23 -25.07 11.96 26.86
N ARG A 24 -24.91 12.83 27.86
CA ARG A 24 -24.38 14.20 27.63
C ARG A 24 -22.98 14.15 27.03
N ARG A 25 -22.08 13.33 27.59
CA ARG A 25 -20.69 13.27 27.14
C ARG A 25 -20.56 12.70 25.73
N VAL A 26 -21.29 11.62 25.40
CA VAL A 26 -21.31 11.07 24.04
C VAL A 26 -21.89 12.08 23.06
N ARG A 27 -22.96 12.78 23.43
CA ARG A 27 -23.57 13.83 22.61
C ARG A 27 -22.62 14.99 22.33
N ASP A 28 -21.90 15.45 23.35
CA ASP A 28 -20.92 16.53 23.22
C ASP A 28 -19.77 16.13 22.29
N LEU A 29 -19.29 14.88 22.40
CA LEU A 29 -18.22 14.34 21.54
C LEU A 29 -18.66 14.13 20.09
N LEU A 30 -19.92 13.75 19.85
CA LEU A 30 -20.48 13.59 18.49
C LEU A 30 -20.77 14.92 17.80
N GLY A 31 -20.79 16.02 18.55
CA GLY A 31 -20.87 17.37 17.98
C GLY A 31 -22.10 17.61 17.11
N PHE A 32 -23.29 17.11 17.49
CA PHE A 32 -24.52 17.22 16.68
C PHE A 32 -24.83 18.64 16.20
N LYS A 33 -24.44 19.66 16.98
CA LYS A 33 -24.63 21.09 16.66
C LYS A 33 -23.38 21.78 16.10
N ALA A 34 -22.24 21.10 16.09
CA ALA A 34 -20.93 21.64 15.69
C ALA A 34 -20.46 21.12 14.31
N GLY A 35 -21.36 20.51 13.53
CA GLY A 35 -21.07 20.03 12.16
C GLY A 35 -20.72 18.55 12.06
N GLY A 36 -20.94 17.73 13.09
CA GLY A 36 -20.73 16.29 13.05
C GLY A 36 -19.38 15.84 13.62
N GLY A 37 -19.26 14.54 13.93
CA GLY A 37 -18.11 13.94 14.59
C GLY A 37 -18.23 12.42 14.73
N SER A 38 -17.13 11.74 15.03
CA SER A 38 -17.09 10.27 15.12
C SER A 38 -16.68 9.78 16.51
N LEU A 39 -17.39 8.78 17.03
CA LEU A 39 -17.10 8.18 18.33
C LEU A 39 -17.24 6.65 18.29
N LEU A 40 -16.30 5.96 18.94
CA LEU A 40 -16.41 4.55 19.29
C LEU A 40 -16.81 4.40 20.76
N LEU A 41 -17.95 3.79 21.01
CA LEU A 41 -18.43 3.45 22.35
C LEU A 41 -17.92 2.04 22.72
N ALA A 42 -16.89 1.99 23.55
CA ALA A 42 -16.33 0.74 24.06
C ALA A 42 -16.96 0.39 25.42
N GLY A 43 -16.97 -0.88 25.80
CA GLY A 43 -17.46 -1.30 27.10
C GLY A 43 -17.67 -2.80 27.21
N ASP A 44 -17.77 -3.30 28.44
CA ASP A 44 -18.00 -4.71 28.71
C ASP A 44 -19.35 -5.21 28.17
N ALA A 45 -19.47 -6.53 28.01
CA ALA A 45 -20.72 -7.15 27.60
C ALA A 45 -21.83 -6.86 28.64
N GLY A 46 -23.00 -6.42 28.17
CA GLY A 46 -24.14 -6.12 29.05
C GLY A 46 -24.08 -4.77 29.79
N VAL A 47 -23.03 -3.96 29.60
CA VAL A 47 -22.89 -2.66 30.29
C VAL A 47 -23.94 -1.60 29.86
N GLY A 48 -24.67 -1.86 28.77
CA GLY A 48 -25.74 -0.99 28.28
C GLY A 48 -25.42 -0.17 27.03
N LYS A 49 -24.38 -0.54 26.26
CA LYS A 49 -23.98 0.16 25.02
C LYS A 49 -25.15 0.36 24.04
N THR A 50 -25.82 -0.73 23.65
CA THR A 50 -26.99 -0.68 22.76
C THR A 50 -28.11 0.21 23.31
N ALA A 51 -28.34 0.20 24.63
CA ALA A 51 -29.34 1.07 25.25
C ALA A 51 -28.98 2.55 25.15
N VAL A 52 -27.69 2.89 25.29
CA VAL A 52 -27.16 4.24 25.06
C VAL A 52 -27.30 4.64 23.58
N LEU A 53 -26.96 3.75 22.64
CA LEU A 53 -27.16 3.97 21.20
C LEU A 53 -28.63 4.26 20.88
N ASP A 54 -29.56 3.46 21.44
CA ASP A 54 -31.01 3.60 21.24
C ASP A 54 -31.53 4.94 21.78
N ALA A 55 -31.09 5.35 22.96
CA ALA A 55 -31.49 6.61 23.55
C ALA A 55 -30.99 7.81 22.75
N LEU A 56 -29.74 7.76 22.27
CA LEU A 56 -29.18 8.80 21.40
C LEU A 56 -29.88 8.86 20.05
N ALA A 57 -30.17 7.70 19.44
CA ALA A 57 -30.92 7.62 18.19
C ALA A 57 -32.33 8.23 18.33
N ARG A 58 -33.06 7.90 19.41
CA ARG A 58 -34.38 8.50 19.67
C ARG A 58 -34.30 10.01 19.88
N THR A 59 -33.34 10.45 20.70
CA THR A 59 -33.14 11.90 20.95
C THR A 59 -32.79 12.65 19.67
N ALA A 60 -31.97 12.05 18.81
CA ALA A 60 -31.61 12.62 17.52
C ALA A 60 -32.83 12.75 16.60
N ASP A 61 -33.66 11.70 16.51
CA ASP A 61 -34.90 11.69 15.72
C ASP A 61 -35.91 12.74 16.23
N GLU A 62 -36.08 12.86 17.55
CA GLU A 62 -36.91 13.89 18.20
C GLU A 62 -36.41 15.32 17.90
N GLU A 63 -35.11 15.50 17.70
CA GLU A 63 -34.46 16.76 17.33
C GLU A 63 -34.46 17.00 15.81
N GLY A 64 -35.07 16.11 15.01
CA GLY A 64 -35.15 16.20 13.56
C GLY A 64 -33.87 15.79 12.82
N ILE A 65 -32.93 15.12 13.50
CA ILE A 65 -31.72 14.54 12.91
C ILE A 65 -32.09 13.18 12.32
N ARG A 66 -31.76 12.96 11.04
CA ARG A 66 -32.03 11.68 10.39
C ARG A 66 -31.10 10.60 10.97
N VAL A 67 -31.65 9.47 11.38
CA VAL A 67 -30.85 8.35 11.93
C VAL A 67 -30.78 7.19 10.94
N LEU A 68 -29.56 6.74 10.66
CA LEU A 68 -29.26 5.50 9.94
C LEU A 68 -28.69 4.50 10.91
N ARG A 69 -29.14 3.25 10.83
CA ARG A 69 -28.69 2.21 11.74
C ARG A 69 -28.35 0.93 10.98
N ALA A 70 -27.21 0.37 11.32
CA ALA A 70 -26.81 -0.98 10.95
C ALA A 70 -26.35 -1.73 12.19
N ALA A 71 -26.40 -3.06 12.13
CA ALA A 71 -25.88 -3.93 13.17
C ALA A 71 -25.05 -5.04 12.53
N GLY A 72 -23.92 -5.38 13.15
CA GLY A 72 -23.13 -6.54 12.75
C GLY A 72 -23.92 -7.83 12.97
N VAL A 73 -23.95 -8.68 11.95
CA VAL A 73 -24.56 -10.01 12.01
C VAL A 73 -23.45 -11.01 11.72
N GLU A 74 -23.28 -12.01 12.59
CA GLU A 74 -22.19 -12.99 12.49
C GLU A 74 -22.06 -13.65 11.10
N PHE A 75 -23.18 -14.00 10.46
CA PHE A 75 -23.19 -14.49 9.08
C PHE A 75 -22.65 -13.45 8.08
N GLU A 76 -23.07 -12.20 8.23
CA GLU A 76 -22.75 -11.13 7.29
C GLU A 76 -21.31 -10.62 7.44
N ALA A 77 -20.58 -11.03 8.49
CA ALA A 77 -19.17 -10.70 8.69
C ALA A 77 -18.29 -11.16 7.51
N ASP A 78 -18.73 -12.19 6.78
CA ASP A 78 -18.06 -12.73 5.60
C ASP A 78 -18.72 -12.32 4.28
N CYS A 79 -19.79 -11.53 4.34
CA CYS A 79 -20.48 -10.98 3.18
C CYS A 79 -20.02 -9.54 2.95
N SER A 80 -19.20 -9.33 1.94
CA SER A 80 -18.58 -8.03 1.65
C SER A 80 -19.61 -6.94 1.42
N TYR A 81 -19.39 -5.78 2.04
CA TYR A 81 -20.25 -4.60 1.97
C TYR A 81 -21.67 -4.79 2.51
N SER A 82 -21.94 -5.84 3.30
CA SER A 82 -23.25 -6.12 3.87
C SER A 82 -23.73 -5.00 4.80
N CYS A 83 -22.90 -4.55 5.74
CA CYS A 83 -23.22 -3.45 6.63
C CYS A 83 -23.37 -2.13 5.86
N LEU A 84 -22.53 -1.90 4.86
CA LEU A 84 -22.64 -0.74 4.01
C LEU A 84 -23.95 -0.75 3.19
N ASN A 85 -24.39 -1.91 2.71
CA ASN A 85 -25.68 -2.08 2.06
C ASN A 85 -26.81 -1.67 3.02
N GLN A 86 -26.81 -2.16 4.27
CA GLN A 86 -27.82 -1.77 5.27
C GLN A 86 -27.92 -0.24 5.46
N ILE A 87 -26.77 0.46 5.52
CA ILE A 87 -26.72 1.92 5.74
C ILE A 87 -27.18 2.69 4.49
N LEU A 88 -26.83 2.23 3.30
CA LEU A 88 -27.01 2.99 2.05
C LEU A 88 -28.27 2.62 1.28
N PHE A 89 -28.89 1.48 1.57
CA PHE A 89 -30.12 1.04 0.93
C PHE A 89 -31.25 2.08 0.94
N PRO A 90 -31.45 2.90 1.99
CA PRO A 90 -32.47 3.96 1.96
C PRO A 90 -32.22 5.06 0.91
N PHE A 91 -31.06 5.11 0.27
CA PHE A 91 -30.63 6.18 -0.63
C PHE A 91 -30.34 5.72 -2.06
N LEU A 92 -30.96 4.62 -2.52
CA LEU A 92 -30.76 4.13 -3.89
C LEU A 92 -31.02 5.21 -4.95
N ASP A 93 -32.10 5.97 -4.82
CA ASP A 93 -32.40 7.06 -5.74
C ASP A 93 -31.33 8.16 -5.71
N THR A 94 -30.76 8.43 -4.53
CA THR A 94 -29.69 9.44 -4.37
C THR A 94 -28.35 8.94 -4.91
N ILE A 95 -28.11 7.63 -4.88
CA ILE A 95 -26.95 6.99 -5.53
C ILE A 95 -27.00 7.23 -7.04
N ASP A 96 -28.19 7.10 -7.65
CA ASP A 96 -28.37 7.33 -9.09
C ASP A 96 -28.16 8.80 -9.49
N ASP A 97 -28.28 9.74 -8.54
CA ASP A 97 -27.97 11.16 -8.77
C ASP A 97 -26.48 11.51 -8.56
N LEU A 98 -25.62 10.54 -8.22
CA LEU A 98 -24.17 10.78 -8.12
C LEU A 98 -23.50 10.83 -9.50
N GLU A 99 -22.32 11.44 -9.53
CA GLU A 99 -21.41 11.37 -10.68
C GLU A 99 -21.17 9.89 -11.05
N VAL A 100 -21.13 9.60 -12.35
CA VAL A 100 -21.09 8.23 -12.89
C VAL A 100 -20.06 7.33 -12.19
N PRO A 101 -18.80 7.76 -11.94
CA PRO A 101 -17.81 6.89 -11.29
C PRO A 101 -18.20 6.47 -9.86
N PHE A 102 -18.87 7.34 -9.10
CA PHE A 102 -19.31 7.03 -7.73
C PHE A 102 -20.56 6.16 -7.72
N ARG A 103 -21.48 6.41 -8.65
CA ARG A 103 -22.68 5.60 -8.84
C ARG A 103 -22.33 4.16 -9.21
N GLU A 104 -21.52 3.98 -10.25
CA GLU A 104 -21.09 2.65 -10.70
C GLU A 104 -20.34 1.91 -9.59
N ALA A 105 -19.44 2.59 -8.88
CA ALA A 105 -18.70 1.98 -7.78
C ALA A 105 -19.62 1.49 -6.65
N LEU A 106 -20.61 2.29 -6.23
CA LEU A 106 -21.57 1.87 -5.20
C LEU A 106 -22.49 0.78 -5.71
N ARG A 107 -22.98 0.86 -6.95
CA ARG A 107 -23.87 -0.16 -7.52
C ARG A 107 -23.18 -1.51 -7.67
N VAL A 108 -21.91 -1.54 -8.09
CA VAL A 108 -21.13 -2.80 -8.15
C VAL A 108 -20.76 -3.30 -6.75
N ALA A 109 -20.28 -2.43 -5.85
CA ALA A 109 -19.89 -2.83 -4.49
C ALA A 109 -21.06 -3.39 -3.67
N LEU A 110 -22.24 -2.76 -3.79
CA LEU A 110 -23.46 -3.16 -3.09
C LEU A 110 -24.21 -4.29 -3.81
N GLY A 111 -23.74 -4.75 -4.97
CA GLY A 111 -24.29 -5.88 -5.71
C GLY A 111 -25.54 -5.59 -6.54
N PHE A 112 -25.82 -4.33 -6.87
CA PHE A 112 -26.95 -3.93 -7.74
C PHE A 112 -26.66 -4.09 -9.23
N ASP A 113 -25.40 -3.91 -9.64
CA ASP A 113 -24.95 -4.08 -11.03
C ASP A 113 -23.74 -5.02 -11.11
N SER A 114 -23.51 -5.58 -12.29
CA SER A 114 -22.26 -6.27 -12.64
C SER A 114 -21.32 -5.31 -13.37
N GLY A 115 -20.03 -5.36 -13.03
CA GLY A 115 -19.07 -4.44 -13.62
C GLY A 115 -17.65 -4.66 -13.11
N ARG A 116 -16.81 -3.69 -13.41
CA ARG A 116 -15.43 -3.66 -12.95
C ARG A 116 -15.38 -3.60 -11.41
N PRO A 117 -14.57 -4.45 -10.74
CA PRO A 117 -14.44 -4.41 -9.29
C PRO A 117 -14.01 -3.02 -8.81
N PRO A 118 -14.81 -2.35 -7.97
CA PRO A 118 -14.51 -0.99 -7.56
C PRO A 118 -13.37 -1.00 -6.54
N GLU A 119 -12.45 -0.03 -6.67
CA GLU A 119 -11.43 0.18 -5.64
C GLU A 119 -12.08 0.56 -4.31
N ARG A 120 -11.57 0.02 -3.21
CA ARG A 120 -12.04 0.35 -1.86
C ARG A 120 -12.05 1.85 -1.59
N LEU A 121 -11.04 2.59 -2.06
CA LEU A 121 -10.97 4.05 -1.90
C LEU A 121 -12.04 4.78 -2.72
N LEU A 122 -12.34 4.30 -3.93
CA LEU A 122 -13.42 4.84 -4.76
C LEU A 122 -14.78 4.62 -4.09
N VAL A 123 -15.03 3.41 -3.58
CA VAL A 123 -16.22 3.12 -2.76
C VAL A 123 -16.27 4.06 -1.56
N SER A 124 -15.18 4.19 -0.81
CA SER A 124 -15.12 5.05 0.38
C SER A 124 -15.43 6.52 0.08
N ASN A 125 -14.88 7.06 -1.01
CA ASN A 125 -15.18 8.42 -1.47
C ASN A 125 -16.63 8.54 -1.95
N ALA A 126 -17.14 7.55 -2.68
CA ALA A 126 -18.53 7.54 -3.13
C ALA A 126 -19.51 7.56 -1.94
N VAL A 127 -19.23 6.77 -0.89
CA VAL A 127 -19.99 6.79 0.37
C VAL A 127 -19.91 8.16 1.03
N LEU A 128 -18.71 8.74 1.17
CA LEU A 128 -18.54 10.06 1.78
C LEU A 128 -19.34 11.13 1.01
N ARG A 129 -19.27 11.12 -0.33
CA ARG A 129 -20.00 12.05 -1.20
C ARG A 129 -21.51 11.86 -1.12
N LEU A 130 -21.97 10.61 -1.05
CA LEU A 130 -23.38 10.29 -0.83
C LEU A 130 -23.87 10.83 0.50
N LEU A 131 -23.16 10.54 1.60
CA LEU A 131 -23.53 11.03 2.93
C LEU A 131 -23.48 12.56 3.01
N GLN A 132 -22.51 13.21 2.36
CA GLN A 132 -22.46 14.67 2.26
C GLN A 132 -23.68 15.24 1.52
N LYS A 133 -24.09 14.61 0.41
CA LYS A 133 -25.27 15.02 -0.36
C LYS A 133 -26.56 14.83 0.45
N VAL A 134 -26.68 13.73 1.19
CA VAL A 134 -27.80 13.48 2.10
C VAL A 134 -27.80 14.49 3.25
N ALA A 135 -26.65 14.77 3.84
CA ALA A 135 -26.51 15.70 4.96
C ALA A 135 -26.80 17.16 4.58
N ALA A 136 -26.69 17.52 3.30
CA ALA A 136 -27.09 18.84 2.80
C ALA A 136 -28.59 19.12 2.98
N ALA A 137 -29.44 18.08 3.05
CA ALA A 137 -30.86 18.22 3.32
C ALA A 137 -31.19 18.31 4.83
N GLY A 138 -30.24 17.97 5.70
CA GLY A 138 -30.38 17.98 7.16
C GLY A 138 -29.36 17.08 7.85
N PRO A 139 -29.07 17.30 9.14
CA PRO A 139 -28.05 16.54 9.87
C PRO A 139 -28.37 15.04 9.93
N LEU A 140 -27.30 14.23 9.91
CA LEU A 140 -27.37 12.77 9.84
C LEU A 140 -26.60 12.12 11.00
N LEU A 141 -27.17 11.11 11.63
CA LEU A 141 -26.50 10.24 12.59
C LEU A 141 -26.44 8.80 12.05
N VAL A 142 -25.23 8.28 11.86
CA VAL A 142 -24.97 6.88 11.51
C VAL A 142 -24.63 6.11 12.78
N VAL A 143 -25.41 5.07 13.08
CA VAL A 143 -25.24 4.20 14.25
C VAL A 143 -24.88 2.79 13.80
N ILE A 144 -23.77 2.27 14.30
CA ILE A 144 -23.33 0.89 14.04
C ILE A 144 -23.22 0.14 15.36
N ASP A 145 -24.05 -0.87 15.53
CA ASP A 145 -24.00 -1.75 16.70
C ASP A 145 -23.23 -3.04 16.40
N ASP A 146 -22.65 -3.65 17.45
CA ASP A 146 -21.93 -4.93 17.39
C ASP A 146 -20.84 -5.00 16.30
N LEU A 147 -19.93 -4.03 16.32
CA LEU A 147 -18.85 -3.88 15.33
C LEU A 147 -18.00 -5.16 15.05
N PRO A 148 -17.72 -6.06 16.02
CA PRO A 148 -16.96 -7.29 15.74
C PRO A 148 -17.58 -8.21 14.67
N TRP A 149 -18.87 -8.05 14.37
CA TRP A 149 -19.60 -8.86 13.40
C TRP A 149 -19.92 -8.08 12.11
N VAL A 150 -19.34 -6.90 11.93
CA VAL A 150 -19.43 -6.13 10.68
C VAL A 150 -18.40 -6.66 9.69
N ASP A 151 -18.77 -6.77 8.42
CA ASP A 151 -17.85 -7.25 7.39
C ASP A 151 -16.62 -6.36 7.25
N GLN A 152 -15.50 -6.99 6.88
CA GLN A 152 -14.21 -6.31 6.83
C GLN A 152 -14.19 -5.17 5.80
N ALA A 153 -14.87 -5.35 4.66
CA ALA A 153 -14.91 -4.37 3.58
C ALA A 153 -15.69 -3.11 3.99
N SER A 154 -16.86 -3.26 4.61
CA SER A 154 -17.62 -2.16 5.22
C SER A 154 -16.84 -1.51 6.35
N THR A 155 -16.20 -2.29 7.23
CA THR A 155 -15.42 -1.75 8.35
C THR A 155 -14.33 -0.80 7.85
N ALA A 156 -13.63 -1.17 6.78
CA ALA A 156 -12.61 -0.34 6.18
C ALA A 156 -13.18 0.96 5.57
N VAL A 157 -14.29 0.86 4.81
CA VAL A 157 -14.97 2.03 4.22
C VAL A 157 -15.52 2.97 5.29
N LEU A 158 -16.22 2.43 6.29
CA LEU A 158 -16.83 3.20 7.36
C LEU A 158 -15.77 3.84 8.25
N GLY A 159 -14.63 3.18 8.47
CA GLY A 159 -13.48 3.76 9.15
C GLY A 159 -12.89 4.94 8.38
N PHE A 160 -12.76 4.83 7.06
CA PHE A 160 -12.32 5.94 6.21
C PHE A 160 -13.27 7.13 6.29
N VAL A 161 -14.58 6.87 6.20
CA VAL A 161 -15.64 7.88 6.23
C VAL A 161 -15.68 8.57 7.59
N ALA A 162 -15.72 7.80 8.68
CA ALA A 162 -15.83 8.30 10.06
C ALA A 162 -14.71 9.30 10.40
N ARG A 163 -13.50 9.14 9.84
CA ARG A 163 -12.38 10.09 10.06
C ARG A 163 -12.53 11.43 9.32
N ARG A 164 -13.49 11.53 8.39
CA ARG A 164 -13.68 12.68 7.49
C ARG A 164 -15.06 13.31 7.59
N VAL A 165 -15.92 12.87 8.53
CA VAL A 165 -17.28 13.41 8.69
C VAL A 165 -17.35 14.76 9.40
N THR A 166 -16.29 15.15 10.12
CA THR A 166 -16.26 16.41 10.88
C THR A 166 -16.48 17.61 9.94
N GLY A 167 -17.50 18.42 10.24
CA GLY A 167 -17.89 19.58 9.44
C GLY A 167 -18.84 19.28 8.28
N LEU A 168 -19.23 18.02 8.06
CA LEU A 168 -20.14 17.61 6.97
C LEU A 168 -21.61 17.45 7.42
N GLY A 169 -21.93 17.73 8.68
CA GLY A 169 -23.28 17.49 9.23
C GLY A 169 -23.60 16.02 9.44
N VAL A 170 -22.58 15.15 9.47
CA VAL A 170 -22.70 13.71 9.69
C VAL A 170 -22.02 13.35 11.01
N SER A 171 -22.76 12.72 11.92
CA SER A 171 -22.23 12.13 13.15
C SER A 171 -22.18 10.62 13.02
N PHE A 172 -21.09 10.00 13.46
CA PHE A 172 -20.85 8.57 13.35
C PHE A 172 -20.63 7.96 14.74
N LEU A 173 -21.46 7.00 15.12
CA LEU A 173 -21.40 6.34 16.41
C LEU A 173 -21.34 4.83 16.22
N ALA A 174 -20.25 4.21 16.63
CA ALA A 174 -20.08 2.76 16.60
C ALA A 174 -19.97 2.18 18.02
N ALA A 175 -20.38 0.94 18.24
CA ALA A 175 -20.18 0.23 19.51
C ALA A 175 -19.38 -1.06 19.36
N ALA A 176 -18.42 -1.27 20.28
CA ALA A 176 -17.59 -2.48 20.33
C ALA A 176 -17.39 -2.96 21.78
N ARG A 177 -16.88 -4.20 21.94
CA ARG A 177 -16.46 -4.71 23.25
C ARG A 177 -15.10 -4.12 23.64
N SER A 178 -14.88 -3.89 24.94
CA SER A 178 -13.56 -3.47 25.45
C SER A 178 -12.49 -4.52 25.08
N GLY A 179 -11.35 -4.06 24.58
CA GLY A 179 -10.22 -4.92 24.18
C GLY A 179 -10.42 -5.73 22.89
N ALA A 180 -11.50 -5.51 22.13
CA ALA A 180 -11.67 -6.16 20.84
C ALA A 180 -10.74 -5.56 19.78
N HIS A 181 -9.85 -6.38 19.20
CA HIS A 181 -9.03 -6.01 18.04
C HIS A 181 -9.92 -5.77 16.82
N ASN A 182 -9.89 -4.57 16.24
CA ASN A 182 -10.59 -4.25 15.00
C ASN A 182 -9.85 -3.16 14.19
N LEU A 183 -10.09 -3.12 12.88
CA LEU A 183 -9.42 -2.18 11.96
C LEU A 183 -9.75 -0.70 12.24
N LEU A 184 -10.85 -0.40 12.94
CA LEU A 184 -11.16 0.97 13.40
C LEU A 184 -10.23 1.42 14.54
N TYR A 185 -9.67 0.46 15.29
CA TYR A 185 -8.71 0.67 16.37
C TYR A 185 -7.28 0.86 15.86
N GLU A 186 -6.81 0.05 14.91
CA GLU A 186 -5.37 -0.12 14.63
C GLU A 186 -4.80 0.91 13.63
N GLY A 187 -5.60 1.51 12.76
CA GLY A 187 -5.12 2.40 11.68
C GLY A 187 -5.11 3.91 11.97
N GLY A 188 -5.19 4.34 13.23
CA GLY A 188 -5.23 5.77 13.62
C GLY A 188 -6.37 6.20 14.56
N GLY A 189 -7.18 5.24 15.05
CA GLY A 189 -8.14 5.35 16.18
C GLY A 189 -9.25 6.41 16.05
N LEU A 190 -10.51 5.98 15.97
CA LEU A 190 -11.63 6.88 16.32
C LEU A 190 -11.52 7.28 17.80
N PRO A 191 -11.96 8.49 18.20
CA PRO A 191 -12.11 8.82 19.61
C PRO A 191 -12.94 7.75 20.32
N THR A 192 -12.40 7.15 21.37
CA THR A 192 -13.06 6.08 22.12
C THR A 192 -13.57 6.60 23.45
N TYR A 193 -14.83 6.31 23.76
CA TYR A 193 -15.41 6.50 25.08
C TYR A 193 -15.70 5.14 25.70
N GLU A 194 -14.99 4.80 26.79
CA GLU A 194 -15.29 3.60 27.57
C GLU A 194 -16.50 3.87 28.46
N LEU A 195 -17.57 3.13 28.22
CA LEU A 195 -18.81 3.20 29.00
C LEU A 195 -18.61 2.44 30.32
N PRO A 196 -18.59 3.14 31.48
CA PRO A 196 -18.39 2.47 32.75
C PRO A 196 -19.63 1.66 33.17
N PRO A 197 -19.50 0.71 34.11
CA PRO A 197 -20.64 0.17 34.85
C PRO A 197 -21.46 1.29 35.53
N LEU A 198 -22.71 1.00 35.87
CA LEU A 198 -23.52 1.92 36.67
C LEU A 198 -22.89 2.11 38.06
N ASP A 199 -22.96 3.33 38.59
CA ASP A 199 -22.61 3.59 39.98
C ASP A 199 -23.56 2.85 40.95
N GLU A 200 -23.12 2.71 42.21
CA GLU A 200 -23.85 1.93 43.21
C GLU A 200 -25.26 2.46 43.46
N GLU A 201 -25.45 3.78 43.43
CA GLU A 201 -26.74 4.43 43.65
C GLU A 201 -27.72 4.11 42.51
N SER A 202 -27.28 4.29 41.26
CA SER A 202 -28.05 3.99 40.05
C SER A 202 -28.34 2.50 39.91
N ALA A 203 -27.38 1.64 40.26
CA ALA A 203 -27.57 0.20 40.29
C ALA A 203 -28.63 -0.20 41.33
N ALA A 204 -28.57 0.37 42.55
CA ALA A 204 -29.55 0.14 43.59
C ALA A 204 -30.94 0.66 43.21
N GLN A 205 -31.01 1.82 42.54
CA GLN A 205 -32.23 2.39 42.01
C GLN A 205 -32.85 1.52 40.92
N LEU A 206 -32.05 1.04 39.96
CA LEU A 206 -32.50 0.14 38.88
C LEU A 206 -33.12 -1.14 39.44
N VAL A 207 -32.44 -1.78 40.40
CA VAL A 207 -32.96 -2.98 41.09
C VAL A 207 -34.20 -2.64 41.92
N GLY A 208 -34.22 -1.48 42.57
CA GLY A 208 -35.35 -1.05 43.40
C GLY A 208 -36.64 -0.83 42.61
N ILE A 209 -36.52 -0.29 41.39
CA ILE A 209 -37.64 -0.04 40.48
C ILE A 209 -38.12 -1.35 39.84
N GLN A 210 -37.21 -2.20 39.37
CA GLN A 210 -37.59 -3.43 38.66
C GLN A 210 -37.98 -4.57 39.60
N PHE A 211 -37.39 -4.66 40.78
CA PHE A 211 -37.64 -5.71 41.76
C PHE A 211 -37.99 -5.12 43.14
N PRO A 212 -39.14 -4.42 43.27
CA PRO A 212 -39.53 -3.75 44.50
C PRO A 212 -39.71 -4.74 45.67
N GLY A 213 -40.05 -6.00 45.39
CA GLY A 213 -40.22 -7.07 46.38
C GLY A 213 -38.97 -7.86 46.75
N LEU A 214 -37.79 -7.53 46.22
CA LEU A 214 -36.55 -8.28 46.49
C LEU A 214 -36.07 -8.06 47.93
N ALA A 215 -35.85 -9.14 48.68
CA ALA A 215 -35.37 -9.09 50.06
C ALA A 215 -34.03 -8.32 50.17
N ARG A 216 -33.86 -7.54 51.25
CA ARG A 216 -32.71 -6.64 51.43
C ARG A 216 -31.34 -7.35 51.33
N SER A 217 -31.21 -8.53 51.93
CA SER A 217 -29.98 -9.33 51.87
C SER A 217 -29.66 -9.80 50.46
N LEU A 218 -30.68 -10.25 49.71
CA LEU A 218 -30.54 -10.69 48.32
C LEU A 218 -30.23 -9.51 47.38
N ARG A 219 -30.81 -8.33 47.64
CA ARG A 219 -30.51 -7.08 46.92
C ARG A 219 -29.05 -6.65 47.12
N GLN A 220 -28.53 -6.72 48.35
CA GLN A 220 -27.12 -6.40 48.64
C GLN A 220 -26.17 -7.38 47.98
N HIS A 221 -26.49 -8.68 48.04
CA HIS A 221 -25.71 -9.71 47.37
C HIS A 221 -25.70 -9.52 45.84
N LEU A 222 -26.86 -9.26 45.24
CA LEU A 222 -26.99 -8.97 43.80
C LEU A 222 -26.13 -7.77 43.37
N LEU A 223 -26.20 -6.65 44.10
CA LEU A 223 -25.43 -5.45 43.77
C LEU A 223 -23.92 -5.73 43.82
N ALA A 224 -23.46 -6.49 44.82
CA ALA A 224 -22.06 -6.90 44.94
C ALA A 224 -21.63 -7.84 43.80
N VAL A 225 -22.49 -8.78 43.39
CA VAL A 225 -22.18 -9.76 42.34
C VAL A 225 -22.23 -9.15 40.94
N ALA A 226 -23.18 -8.25 40.68
CA ALA A 226 -23.40 -7.63 39.38
C ALA A 226 -22.41 -6.50 39.08
N GLY A 227 -21.77 -5.90 40.09
CA GLY A 227 -20.70 -4.91 39.92
C GLY A 227 -21.10 -3.73 39.03
N GLY A 228 -22.35 -3.27 39.13
CA GLY A 228 -22.88 -2.17 38.31
C GLY A 228 -23.23 -2.53 36.87
N ASN A 229 -23.10 -3.79 36.43
CA ASN A 229 -23.48 -4.21 35.08
C ASN A 229 -25.03 -4.30 34.96
N PRO A 230 -25.67 -3.46 34.12
CA PRO A 230 -27.14 -3.42 34.01
C PRO A 230 -27.74 -4.77 33.61
N LEU A 231 -27.11 -5.52 32.70
CA LEU A 231 -27.60 -6.83 32.29
C LEU A 231 -27.59 -7.81 33.47
N ALA A 232 -26.53 -7.83 34.26
CA ALA A 232 -26.48 -8.68 35.46
C ALA A 232 -27.52 -8.27 36.51
N LEU A 233 -27.73 -6.96 36.71
CA LEU A 233 -28.71 -6.45 37.66
C LEU A 233 -30.15 -6.82 37.28
N LEU A 234 -30.45 -6.95 35.98
CA LEU A 234 -31.78 -7.29 35.48
C LEU A 234 -32.01 -8.80 35.36
N GLU A 235 -30.99 -9.59 35.06
CA GLU A 235 -31.14 -11.02 34.73
C GLU A 235 -30.82 -11.99 35.88
N LEU A 236 -29.94 -11.59 36.82
CA LEU A 236 -29.66 -12.44 37.98
C LEU A 236 -30.87 -12.61 38.93
N PRO A 237 -31.70 -11.58 39.20
CA PRO A 237 -32.84 -11.74 40.11
C PRO A 237 -33.93 -12.67 39.59
N THR A 238 -34.14 -12.72 38.28
CA THR A 238 -35.09 -13.62 37.61
C THR A 238 -34.63 -15.09 37.67
N ALA A 239 -33.33 -15.35 37.77
CA ALA A 239 -32.77 -16.70 37.94
C ALA A 239 -32.74 -17.19 39.41
N LEU A 240 -32.86 -16.29 40.40
CA LEU A 240 -32.70 -16.60 41.83
C LEU A 240 -34.00 -17.00 42.57
N GLN A 241 -35.10 -17.30 41.85
CA GLN A 241 -36.30 -17.93 42.42
C GLN A 241 -36.24 -19.46 42.25
N PRO A 242 -36.69 -20.26 43.23
CA PRO A 242 -35.82 -21.20 43.92
C PRO A 242 -35.70 -22.54 43.19
N ALA A 243 -34.67 -22.70 42.35
CA ALA A 243 -33.97 -23.96 42.18
C ALA A 243 -32.65 -23.78 41.40
N SER A 244 -31.55 -24.10 42.08
CA SER A 244 -30.27 -24.61 41.55
C SER A 244 -29.17 -23.64 41.08
N MET A 245 -28.03 -23.78 41.78
CA MET A 245 -26.64 -23.51 41.38
C MET A 245 -26.16 -22.05 41.37
N ASP A 246 -25.53 -21.63 42.47
CA ASP A 246 -24.61 -20.49 42.48
C ASP A 246 -23.40 -20.82 41.57
N PRO A 247 -23.17 -20.09 40.47
CA PRO A 247 -21.94 -20.23 39.70
C PRO A 247 -20.75 -19.73 40.54
N PRO A 248 -19.56 -20.37 40.46
CA PRO A 248 -18.41 -19.98 41.26
C PRO A 248 -18.03 -18.52 41.01
N THR A 249 -17.93 -17.74 42.10
CA THR A 249 -17.64 -16.29 42.11
C THR A 249 -16.31 -15.91 41.46
N VAL A 250 -15.49 -16.91 41.09
CA VAL A 250 -14.15 -16.80 40.51
C VAL A 250 -14.17 -16.50 39.00
N LEU A 251 -15.29 -16.70 38.30
CA LEU A 251 -15.38 -16.42 36.85
C LEU A 251 -15.63 -14.93 36.55
N PRO A 252 -15.18 -14.38 35.40
CA PRO A 252 -15.61 -13.06 34.92
C PRO A 252 -17.14 -12.99 34.74
N LEU A 253 -17.75 -11.82 34.99
CA LEU A 253 -19.21 -11.64 34.97
C LEU A 253 -19.87 -12.02 33.64
N SER A 254 -19.19 -11.76 32.51
CA SER A 254 -19.64 -12.14 31.17
C SER A 254 -19.82 -13.65 31.01
N ARG A 255 -18.86 -14.44 31.50
CA ARG A 255 -18.93 -15.92 31.50
C ARG A 255 -20.06 -16.44 32.40
N ARG A 256 -20.32 -15.77 33.52
CA ARG A 256 -21.45 -16.12 34.41
C ARG A 256 -22.80 -15.88 33.72
N LEU A 257 -22.94 -14.75 33.02
CA LEU A 257 -24.15 -14.42 32.26
C LEU A 257 -24.36 -15.34 31.06
N GLU A 258 -23.30 -15.70 30.34
CA GLU A 258 -23.34 -16.74 29.29
C GLU A 258 -23.82 -18.08 29.85
N THR A 259 -23.32 -18.48 31.03
CA THR A 259 -23.74 -19.71 31.72
C THR A 259 -25.23 -19.66 32.12
N LEU A 260 -25.70 -18.50 32.60
CA LEU A 260 -27.09 -18.29 32.99
C LEU A 260 -28.05 -18.31 31.79
N PHE A 261 -27.73 -17.60 30.72
CA PHE A 261 -28.54 -17.70 29.49
C PHE A 261 -28.47 -19.10 28.90
N GLY A 262 -27.31 -19.75 29.02
CA GLY A 262 -27.15 -21.13 28.61
C GLY A 262 -28.10 -22.06 29.35
N SER A 263 -28.18 -21.96 30.69
CA SER A 263 -29.09 -22.81 31.49
C SER A 263 -30.56 -22.57 31.14
N ARG A 264 -30.97 -21.31 30.94
CA ARG A 264 -32.33 -20.96 30.51
C ARG A 264 -32.67 -21.50 29.13
N VAL A 265 -31.75 -21.33 28.17
CA VAL A 265 -31.88 -21.91 26.83
C VAL A 265 -32.01 -23.43 26.92
N THR A 266 -31.19 -24.12 27.73
CA THR A 266 -31.31 -25.59 27.91
C THR A 266 -32.62 -26.01 28.57
N GLY A 267 -33.22 -25.16 29.41
CA GLY A 267 -34.52 -25.40 30.05
C GLY A 267 -35.73 -25.23 29.13
N LEU A 268 -35.58 -24.61 27.96
CA LEU A 268 -36.66 -24.47 26.98
C LEU A 268 -37.02 -25.81 26.33
N PRO A 269 -38.28 -25.98 25.85
CA PRO A 269 -38.65 -27.11 25.00
C PRO A 269 -37.75 -27.21 23.76
N THR A 270 -37.47 -28.44 23.31
CA THR A 270 -36.65 -28.70 22.11
C THR A 270 -37.12 -27.92 20.86
N PRO A 271 -38.43 -27.84 20.55
CA PRO A 271 -38.94 -26.99 19.46
C PRO A 271 -38.49 -25.53 19.54
N SER A 272 -38.59 -24.92 20.73
CA SER A 272 -38.16 -23.54 20.96
C SER A 272 -36.66 -23.37 20.74
N ARG A 273 -35.83 -24.31 21.25
CA ARG A 273 -34.37 -24.25 21.07
C ARG A 273 -33.97 -24.35 19.60
N ARG A 274 -34.64 -25.21 18.81
CA ARG A 274 -34.37 -25.34 17.37
C ARG A 274 -34.70 -24.08 16.59
N LEU A 275 -35.84 -23.43 16.88
CA LEU A 275 -36.19 -22.15 16.26
C LEU A 275 -35.24 -21.03 16.66
N LEU A 276 -34.80 -20.99 17.91
CA LEU A 276 -33.78 -20.03 18.34
C LEU A 276 -32.45 -20.27 17.62
N LEU A 277 -32.03 -21.52 17.43
CA LEU A 277 -30.82 -21.84 16.66
C LEU A 277 -30.96 -21.41 15.21
N LEU A 278 -32.13 -21.64 14.60
CA LEU A 278 -32.45 -21.21 13.25
C LEU A 278 -32.38 -19.69 13.11
N ALA A 279 -32.95 -18.94 14.06
CA ALA A 279 -32.86 -17.49 14.09
C ALA A 279 -31.42 -16.99 14.32
N ALA A 280 -30.64 -17.70 15.14
CA ALA A 280 -29.25 -17.35 15.42
C ALA A 280 -28.34 -17.54 14.20
N LEU A 281 -28.55 -18.58 13.40
CA LEU A 281 -27.73 -18.88 12.23
C LEU A 281 -28.22 -18.18 10.94
N GLU A 282 -29.51 -17.89 10.82
CA GLU A 282 -30.04 -17.07 9.72
C GLU A 282 -29.58 -15.62 9.82
N GLY A 283 -29.60 -15.06 11.04
CA GLY A 283 -28.95 -13.81 11.40
C GLY A 283 -29.76 -12.52 11.21
N THR A 284 -30.78 -12.48 10.35
CA THR A 284 -31.62 -11.30 10.12
C THR A 284 -32.90 -11.29 10.97
N GLY A 285 -33.32 -12.48 11.43
CA GLY A 285 -34.50 -12.71 12.25
C GLY A 285 -35.81 -12.73 11.47
N ASP A 286 -35.77 -12.82 10.14
CA ASP A 286 -36.97 -12.80 9.28
C ASP A 286 -37.90 -14.00 9.54
N LEU A 287 -39.07 -13.75 10.14
CA LEU A 287 -40.01 -14.82 10.50
C LEU A 287 -40.50 -15.64 9.30
N GLY A 288 -40.52 -15.07 8.09
CA GLY A 288 -40.86 -15.78 6.86
C GLY A 288 -39.81 -16.82 6.48
N VAL A 289 -38.53 -16.44 6.58
CA VAL A 289 -37.40 -17.38 6.39
C VAL A 289 -37.40 -18.43 7.49
N LEU A 290 -37.62 -18.03 8.75
CA LEU A 290 -37.68 -18.98 9.87
C LEU A 290 -38.81 -20.01 9.69
N GLN A 291 -39.99 -19.56 9.26
CA GLN A 291 -41.13 -20.44 9.02
C GLN A 291 -40.91 -21.37 7.82
N ALA A 292 -40.31 -20.87 6.74
CA ALA A 292 -40.01 -21.70 5.58
C ALA A 292 -38.96 -22.77 5.92
N ALA A 293 -37.92 -22.39 6.67
CA ALA A 293 -36.86 -23.31 7.06
C ALA A 293 -37.32 -24.30 8.13
N SER A 294 -38.20 -23.91 9.05
CA SER A 294 -38.81 -24.84 10.02
C SER A 294 -39.64 -25.92 9.34
N ARG A 295 -40.36 -25.59 8.25
CA ARG A 295 -41.09 -26.57 7.43
C ARG A 295 -40.14 -27.55 6.73
N GLN A 296 -38.99 -27.07 6.25
CA GLN A 296 -37.99 -27.93 5.60
C GLN A 296 -37.27 -28.86 6.57
N ALA A 297 -37.04 -28.40 7.82
CA ALA A 297 -36.42 -29.23 8.86
C ALA A 297 -37.26 -30.47 9.23
N ASN A 298 -38.55 -30.51 8.86
CA ASN A 298 -39.46 -31.65 9.00
C ASN A 298 -39.58 -32.22 10.43
N ASP A 299 -39.30 -31.38 11.43
CA ASP A 299 -39.26 -31.71 12.85
C ASP A 299 -40.59 -31.39 13.59
N GLY A 300 -41.61 -30.94 12.85
CA GLY A 300 -42.96 -30.71 13.39
C GLY A 300 -43.13 -29.48 14.29
N TYR A 301 -42.14 -28.59 14.36
CA TYR A 301 -42.23 -27.32 15.10
C TYR A 301 -42.61 -26.13 14.21
N ASP A 302 -43.33 -25.17 14.78
CA ASP A 302 -43.76 -23.96 14.08
C ASP A 302 -43.48 -22.69 14.90
N LEU A 303 -43.78 -21.51 14.34
CA LEU A 303 -43.49 -20.25 15.03
C LEU A 303 -44.21 -20.11 16.38
N ALA A 304 -45.27 -20.87 16.67
CA ALA A 304 -45.94 -20.84 17.97
C ALA A 304 -45.06 -21.45 19.09
N ASP A 305 -44.09 -22.30 18.73
CA ASP A 305 -43.10 -22.85 19.64
C ASP A 305 -42.06 -21.82 20.11
N LEU A 306 -42.10 -20.57 19.61
CA LEU A 306 -41.35 -19.45 20.19
C LEU A 306 -41.97 -18.93 21.50
N ALA A 307 -43.25 -19.25 21.78
CA ALA A 307 -43.97 -18.71 22.94
C ALA A 307 -43.27 -18.96 24.29
N PRO A 308 -42.65 -20.12 24.58
CA PRO A 308 -41.86 -20.31 25.80
C PRO A 308 -40.65 -19.37 25.88
N ALA A 309 -39.94 -19.14 24.77
CA ALA A 309 -38.79 -18.24 24.71
C ALA A 309 -39.20 -16.76 24.84
N GLU A 310 -40.36 -16.37 24.31
CA GLU A 310 -40.95 -15.04 24.51
C GLU A 310 -41.42 -14.81 25.96
N ARG A 311 -42.07 -15.82 26.57
CA ARG A 311 -42.49 -15.75 27.98
C ARG A 311 -41.29 -15.67 28.92
N ASP A 312 -40.23 -16.40 28.63
CA ASP A 312 -38.95 -16.30 29.33
C ASP A 312 -38.14 -15.06 28.90
N GLN A 313 -38.69 -14.17 28.07
CA GLN A 313 -38.08 -12.92 27.66
C GLN A 313 -36.69 -13.07 26.99
N LEU A 314 -36.37 -14.23 26.42
CA LEU A 314 -35.11 -14.46 25.72
C LEU A 314 -35.12 -13.82 24.33
N VAL A 315 -36.29 -13.76 23.71
CA VAL A 315 -36.53 -13.13 22.41
C VAL A 315 -37.75 -12.22 22.45
N ARG A 316 -37.83 -11.31 21.48
CA ARG A 316 -39.00 -10.47 21.22
C ARG A 316 -39.30 -10.46 19.72
N ILE A 317 -40.57 -10.58 19.37
CA ILE A 317 -41.05 -10.38 18.01
C ILE A 317 -41.45 -8.90 17.83
N GLU A 318 -40.86 -8.25 16.83
CA GLU A 318 -41.27 -6.90 16.43
C GLU A 318 -42.47 -6.98 15.47
N GLY A 319 -43.62 -6.47 15.91
CA GLY A 319 -44.88 -6.55 15.14
C GLY A 319 -44.88 -5.78 13.83
N SER A 320 -44.10 -4.70 13.70
CA SER A 320 -44.02 -3.88 12.48
C SER A 320 -43.13 -4.48 11.39
N THR A 321 -42.01 -5.08 11.77
CA THR A 321 -41.00 -5.64 10.86
C THR A 321 -41.13 -7.15 10.69
N ARG A 322 -41.94 -7.82 11.51
CA ARG A 322 -42.08 -9.28 11.58
C ARG A 322 -40.73 -9.97 11.72
N ARG A 323 -39.87 -9.41 12.58
CA ARG A 323 -38.54 -9.97 12.88
C ARG A 323 -38.44 -10.42 14.33
N LEU A 324 -37.78 -11.55 14.52
CA LEU A 324 -37.34 -12.03 15.83
C LEU A 324 -36.05 -11.29 16.20
N ARG A 325 -36.04 -10.68 17.38
CA ARG A 325 -34.82 -10.11 17.98
C ARG A 325 -34.49 -10.84 19.27
N PHE A 326 -33.23 -11.25 19.41
CA PHE A 326 -32.70 -11.66 20.71
C PHE A 326 -32.65 -10.44 21.62
N ARG A 327 -33.11 -10.58 22.86
CA ARG A 327 -33.01 -9.47 23.82
C ARG A 327 -31.56 -9.08 24.09
N HIS A 328 -30.64 -10.03 23.97
CA HIS A 328 -29.22 -9.78 24.16
C HIS A 328 -28.36 -10.67 23.23
N PRO A 329 -27.27 -10.14 22.64
CA PRO A 329 -26.38 -10.92 21.78
C PRO A 329 -25.79 -12.17 22.45
N LEU A 330 -25.58 -12.15 23.78
CA LEU A 330 -25.11 -13.33 24.52
C LEU A 330 -26.11 -14.50 24.50
N ILE A 331 -27.40 -14.25 24.33
CA ILE A 331 -28.40 -15.32 24.18
C ILE A 331 -28.17 -16.03 22.85
N ARG A 332 -27.93 -15.28 21.77
CA ARG A 332 -27.57 -15.84 20.46
C ARG A 332 -26.31 -16.70 20.56
N SER A 333 -25.25 -16.18 21.20
CA SER A 333 -24.01 -16.93 21.45
C SER A 333 -24.23 -18.18 22.32
N ALA A 334 -25.09 -18.10 23.35
CA ALA A 334 -25.43 -19.24 24.20
C ALA A 334 -26.25 -20.30 23.45
N VAL A 335 -27.16 -19.89 22.57
CA VAL A 335 -27.92 -20.81 21.70
C VAL A 335 -26.98 -21.57 20.77
N VAL A 336 -26.09 -20.87 20.06
CA VAL A 336 -25.11 -21.51 19.17
C VAL A 336 -24.14 -22.38 19.96
N GLY A 337 -23.57 -21.85 21.05
CA GLY A 337 -22.58 -22.55 21.88
C GLY A 337 -23.12 -23.78 22.62
N ASN A 338 -24.42 -23.81 22.95
CA ASN A 338 -25.07 -24.98 23.58
C ASN A 338 -25.61 -25.98 22.57
N SER A 339 -25.62 -25.63 21.29
CA SER A 339 -26.08 -26.52 20.22
C SER A 339 -24.96 -27.45 19.80
N THR A 340 -25.30 -28.69 19.53
CA THR A 340 -24.36 -29.67 18.98
C THR A 340 -24.03 -29.31 17.53
N SER A 341 -22.87 -29.73 17.03
CA SER A 341 -22.53 -29.56 15.62
C SER A 341 -23.54 -30.23 14.68
N GLY A 342 -24.21 -31.30 15.12
CA GLY A 342 -25.28 -31.94 14.35
C GLY A 342 -26.52 -31.05 14.18
N GLU A 343 -26.93 -30.36 15.24
CA GLU A 343 -28.06 -29.43 15.21
C GLU A 343 -27.75 -28.19 14.37
N GLN A 344 -26.53 -27.64 14.49
CA GLN A 344 -26.09 -26.51 13.67
C GLN A 344 -26.14 -26.88 12.18
N ARG A 345 -25.60 -28.04 11.79
CA ARG A 345 -25.63 -28.52 10.39
C ARG A 345 -27.03 -28.72 9.86
N ALA A 346 -27.94 -29.31 10.65
CA ALA A 346 -29.33 -29.49 10.24
C ALA A 346 -30.01 -28.14 9.95
N VAL A 347 -29.73 -27.13 10.78
CA VAL A 347 -30.23 -25.77 10.58
C VAL A 347 -29.61 -25.10 9.35
N HIS A 348 -28.29 -25.20 9.16
CA HIS A 348 -27.65 -24.70 7.94
C HIS A 348 -28.22 -25.37 6.69
N GLY A 349 -28.48 -26.67 6.71
CA GLY A 349 -29.13 -27.40 5.61
C GLY A 349 -30.55 -26.90 5.32
N ALA A 350 -31.36 -26.67 6.35
CA ALA A 350 -32.71 -26.12 6.21
C ALA A 350 -32.69 -24.69 5.63
N LEU A 351 -31.75 -23.85 6.08
CA LEU A 351 -31.59 -22.47 5.57
C LEU A 351 -31.13 -22.47 4.11
N ALA A 352 -30.20 -23.35 3.74
CA ALA A 352 -29.75 -23.51 2.36
C ALA A 352 -30.87 -23.88 1.38
N GLN A 353 -31.86 -24.67 1.80
CA GLN A 353 -33.00 -25.05 0.96
C GLN A 353 -34.00 -23.91 0.74
N VAL A 354 -34.02 -22.91 1.62
CA VAL A 354 -34.93 -21.77 1.54
C VAL A 354 -34.29 -20.58 0.83
N LEU A 355 -32.98 -20.40 0.97
CA LEU A 355 -32.24 -19.26 0.43
C LEU A 355 -31.84 -19.44 -1.05
N VAL A 356 -32.67 -20.11 -1.86
CA VAL A 356 -32.36 -20.43 -3.27
C VAL A 356 -32.10 -19.18 -4.12
N ASP A 357 -32.81 -18.10 -3.82
CA ASP A 357 -32.67 -16.81 -4.51
C ASP A 357 -31.48 -15.97 -3.99
N GLN A 358 -30.73 -16.47 -3.00
CA GLN A 358 -29.58 -15.80 -2.40
C GLN A 358 -28.35 -16.71 -2.50
N PRO A 359 -27.74 -16.84 -3.70
CA PRO A 359 -26.77 -17.90 -4.01
C PRO A 359 -25.54 -17.88 -3.10
N GLU A 360 -25.03 -16.71 -2.73
CA GLU A 360 -23.89 -16.58 -1.81
C GLU A 360 -24.21 -17.09 -0.40
N ARG A 361 -25.38 -16.71 0.15
CA ARG A 361 -25.83 -17.19 1.47
C ARG A 361 -26.10 -18.68 1.43
N ARG A 362 -26.74 -19.16 0.37
CA ARG A 362 -26.99 -20.58 0.15
C ARG A 362 -25.70 -21.37 0.09
N ALA A 363 -24.70 -20.91 -0.68
CA ALA A 363 -23.40 -21.57 -0.77
C ALA A 363 -22.71 -21.66 0.59
N TRP A 364 -22.74 -20.58 1.39
CA TRP A 364 -22.21 -20.59 2.75
C TRP A 364 -22.93 -21.59 3.66
N HIS A 365 -24.26 -21.54 3.71
CA HIS A 365 -25.04 -22.47 4.53
C HIS A 365 -24.86 -23.93 4.08
N LEU A 366 -24.81 -24.22 2.77
CA LEU A 366 -24.44 -25.55 2.29
C LEU A 366 -23.03 -25.93 2.74
N GLY A 367 -22.09 -24.98 2.64
CA GLY A 367 -20.73 -25.15 3.11
C GLY A 367 -20.66 -25.55 4.59
N GLU A 368 -21.39 -24.88 5.47
CA GLU A 368 -21.43 -25.20 6.90
C GLU A 368 -22.24 -26.47 7.24
N ALA A 369 -23.25 -26.81 6.43
CA ALA A 369 -24.04 -28.04 6.59
C ALA A 369 -23.29 -29.30 6.17
N THR A 370 -22.38 -29.19 5.19
CA THR A 370 -21.67 -30.32 4.59
C THR A 370 -20.45 -30.73 5.41
N VAL A 371 -20.33 -32.05 5.67
CA VAL A 371 -19.23 -32.65 6.45
C VAL A 371 -18.26 -33.40 5.55
N GLU A 372 -18.79 -34.25 4.68
CA GLU A 372 -17.99 -35.02 3.75
C GLU A 372 -17.73 -34.19 2.48
N PRO A 373 -16.64 -34.47 1.75
CA PRO A 373 -16.39 -33.78 0.49
C PRO A 373 -17.55 -33.91 -0.50
N ASP A 374 -18.02 -32.79 -1.02
CA ASP A 374 -19.13 -32.65 -1.97
C ASP A 374 -18.73 -31.62 -3.04
N GLU A 375 -18.59 -32.09 -4.28
CA GLU A 375 -18.17 -31.26 -5.41
C GLU A 375 -19.22 -30.22 -5.80
N GLU A 376 -20.51 -30.49 -5.63
CA GLU A 376 -21.58 -29.54 -5.97
C GLU A 376 -21.54 -28.35 -5.00
N VAL A 377 -21.39 -28.61 -3.71
CA VAL A 377 -21.24 -27.57 -2.69
C VAL A 377 -19.94 -26.79 -2.87
N ALA A 378 -18.84 -27.49 -3.18
CA ALA A 378 -17.56 -26.85 -3.45
C ALA A 378 -17.64 -25.91 -4.67
N ALA A 379 -18.32 -26.31 -5.75
CA ALA A 379 -18.52 -25.48 -6.93
C ALA A 379 -19.36 -24.23 -6.63
N LEU A 380 -20.43 -24.34 -5.84
CA LEU A 380 -21.23 -23.20 -5.42
C LEU A 380 -20.43 -22.18 -4.58
N LEU A 381 -19.57 -22.67 -3.69
CA LEU A 381 -18.66 -21.81 -2.92
C LEU A 381 -17.61 -21.14 -3.81
N GLU A 382 -17.11 -21.84 -4.83
CA GLU A 382 -16.19 -21.25 -5.81
C GLU A 382 -16.85 -20.12 -6.59
N ASP A 383 -18.10 -20.29 -7.03
CA ASP A 383 -18.85 -19.22 -7.71
C ASP A 383 -19.14 -18.04 -6.77
N ALA A 384 -19.49 -18.31 -5.50
CA ALA A 384 -19.64 -17.27 -4.48
C ALA A 384 -18.32 -16.50 -4.25
N ALA A 385 -17.18 -17.19 -4.25
CA ALA A 385 -15.87 -16.55 -4.16
C ALA A 385 -15.61 -15.62 -5.35
N ARG A 386 -15.94 -16.03 -6.57
CA ARG A 386 -15.81 -15.18 -7.77
C ARG A 386 -16.67 -13.93 -7.68
N LEU A 387 -17.92 -14.04 -7.22
CA LEU A 387 -18.78 -12.88 -6.98
C LEU A 387 -18.17 -11.92 -5.94
N THR A 388 -17.60 -12.47 -4.87
CA THR A 388 -16.91 -11.70 -3.83
C THR A 388 -15.69 -10.95 -4.41
N LEU A 389 -14.91 -11.61 -5.26
CA LEU A 389 -13.80 -10.99 -6.00
C LEU A 389 -14.30 -9.89 -6.94
N HIS A 390 -15.44 -10.09 -7.62
CA HIS A 390 -16.03 -9.09 -8.51
C HIS A 390 -16.49 -7.83 -7.78
N ARG A 391 -16.84 -7.92 -6.50
CA ARG A 391 -17.14 -6.74 -5.65
C ARG A 391 -15.88 -6.05 -5.11
N GLY A 392 -14.69 -6.60 -5.35
CA GLY A 392 -13.41 -6.03 -4.91
C GLY A 392 -12.93 -6.52 -3.53
N ASP A 393 -13.50 -7.62 -2.99
CA ASP A 393 -13.03 -8.24 -1.76
C ASP A 393 -12.19 -9.49 -2.02
N ALA A 394 -10.90 -9.27 -2.25
CA ALA A 394 -9.94 -10.34 -2.47
C ALA A 394 -9.73 -11.27 -1.25
N ALA A 395 -9.83 -10.73 -0.04
CA ALA A 395 -9.62 -11.50 1.19
C ALA A 395 -10.82 -12.41 1.48
N GLY A 396 -12.05 -11.90 1.32
CA GLY A 396 -13.28 -12.68 1.38
C GLY A 396 -13.29 -13.79 0.33
N GLY A 397 -12.99 -13.47 -0.94
CA GLY A 397 -12.91 -14.46 -2.01
C GLY A 397 -11.91 -15.59 -1.73
N MET A 398 -10.71 -15.25 -1.21
CA MET A 398 -9.71 -16.24 -0.81
C MET A 398 -10.24 -17.18 0.30
N ARG A 399 -10.89 -16.66 1.34
CA ARG A 399 -11.43 -17.47 2.44
C ARG A 399 -12.51 -18.44 1.95
N THR A 400 -13.40 -17.96 1.08
CA THR A 400 -14.44 -18.80 0.47
C THR A 400 -13.83 -19.88 -0.43
N LEU A 401 -12.77 -19.58 -1.19
CA LEU A 401 -12.03 -20.59 -1.97
C LEU A 401 -11.34 -21.64 -1.09
N ILE A 402 -10.77 -21.26 0.06
CA ILE A 402 -10.21 -22.23 1.01
C ILE A 402 -11.30 -23.16 1.54
N ARG A 403 -12.48 -22.63 1.88
CA ARG A 403 -13.63 -23.44 2.30
C ARG A 403 -14.10 -24.37 1.18
N SER A 404 -14.22 -23.86 -0.05
CA SER A 404 -14.54 -24.64 -1.25
C SER A 404 -13.56 -25.81 -1.42
N ALA A 405 -12.25 -25.56 -1.30
CA ALA A 405 -11.24 -26.59 -1.38
C ALA A 405 -11.34 -27.66 -0.28
N HIS A 406 -11.67 -27.28 0.96
CA HIS A 406 -11.86 -28.25 2.05
C HIS A 406 -13.03 -29.21 1.81
N LEU A 407 -14.08 -28.74 1.13
CA LEU A 407 -15.23 -29.56 0.75
C LEU A 407 -15.06 -30.24 -0.61
N THR A 408 -13.95 -30.00 -1.31
CA THR A 408 -13.69 -30.67 -2.59
C THR A 408 -13.13 -32.08 -2.34
N PRO A 409 -13.65 -33.12 -3.02
CA PRO A 409 -13.05 -34.44 -2.99
C PRO A 409 -11.56 -34.40 -3.37
N GLN A 410 -10.77 -35.36 -2.89
CA GLN A 410 -9.35 -35.45 -3.27
C GLN A 410 -9.23 -35.61 -4.78
N GLY A 411 -8.35 -34.82 -5.40
CA GLY A 411 -8.26 -34.74 -6.86
C GLY A 411 -7.86 -33.36 -7.37
N GLN A 412 -7.91 -33.23 -8.69
CA GLN A 412 -7.40 -32.07 -9.43
C GLN A 412 -8.13 -30.76 -9.04
N ASN A 413 -9.44 -30.81 -8.80
CA ASN A 413 -10.23 -29.63 -8.42
C ASN A 413 -9.80 -29.04 -7.07
N ARG A 414 -9.50 -29.90 -6.08
CA ARG A 414 -9.04 -29.46 -4.76
C ARG A 414 -7.69 -28.78 -4.87
N SER A 415 -6.77 -29.39 -5.61
CA SER A 415 -5.45 -28.82 -5.88
C SER A 415 -5.57 -27.45 -6.57
N ARG A 416 -6.42 -27.35 -7.60
CA ARG A 416 -6.68 -26.09 -8.34
C ARG A 416 -7.22 -24.99 -7.43
N ARG A 417 -8.25 -25.26 -6.62
CA ARG A 417 -8.87 -24.27 -5.72
C ARG A 417 -7.91 -23.77 -4.64
N LEU A 418 -7.10 -24.66 -4.06
CA LEU A 418 -6.05 -24.28 -3.10
C LEU A 418 -4.95 -23.43 -3.76
N ALA A 419 -4.54 -23.79 -4.97
CA ALA A 419 -3.57 -23.03 -5.73
C ALA A 419 -4.08 -21.63 -6.13
N GLU A 420 -5.35 -21.51 -6.50
CA GLU A 420 -6.01 -20.24 -6.78
C GLU A 420 -6.09 -19.37 -5.51
N ALA A 421 -6.48 -19.94 -4.37
CA ALA A 421 -6.45 -19.24 -3.09
C ALA A 421 -5.03 -18.79 -2.71
N ALA A 422 -4.01 -19.61 -2.96
CA ALA A 422 -2.61 -19.26 -2.73
C ALA A 422 -2.16 -18.09 -3.61
N TYR A 423 -2.51 -18.12 -4.90
CA TYR A 423 -2.23 -17.03 -5.84
C TYR A 423 -2.88 -15.72 -5.38
N LEU A 424 -4.17 -15.75 -5.06
CA LEU A 424 -4.91 -14.57 -4.62
C LEU A 424 -4.37 -14.02 -3.28
N GLY A 425 -4.02 -14.88 -2.33
CA GLY A 425 -3.38 -14.46 -1.09
C GLY A 425 -2.02 -13.81 -1.31
N ALA A 426 -1.18 -14.40 -2.17
CA ALA A 426 0.12 -13.84 -2.52
C ALA A 426 0.02 -12.53 -3.33
N GLU A 427 -1.06 -12.30 -4.05
CA GLU A 427 -1.26 -11.07 -4.84
C GLU A 427 -1.95 -9.96 -4.04
N ALA A 428 -2.98 -10.30 -3.25
CA ALA A 428 -3.87 -9.33 -2.62
C ALA A 428 -3.53 -9.02 -1.16
N THR A 429 -3.06 -9.99 -0.38
CA THR A 429 -2.84 -9.81 1.07
C THR A 429 -1.38 -9.77 1.47
N GLY A 430 -0.46 -10.04 0.55
CA GLY A 430 0.97 -10.05 0.88
C GLY A 430 1.43 -11.28 1.65
N ALA A 431 0.54 -12.24 1.92
CA ALA A 431 0.79 -13.32 2.88
C ALA A 431 1.49 -14.54 2.23
N LEU A 432 2.76 -14.37 1.83
CA LEU A 432 3.56 -15.45 1.22
C LEU A 432 3.66 -16.73 2.08
N PRO A 433 3.80 -16.68 3.42
CA PRO A 433 3.81 -17.89 4.25
C PRO A 433 2.52 -18.69 4.15
N SER A 434 1.36 -18.00 4.14
CA SER A 434 0.06 -18.63 3.97
C SER A 434 -0.10 -19.22 2.57
N ALA A 435 0.36 -18.50 1.53
CA ALA A 435 0.34 -19.00 0.16
C ALA A 435 1.20 -20.28 -0.02
N ARG A 436 2.37 -20.35 0.64
CA ARG A 436 3.21 -21.55 0.65
C ARG A 436 2.49 -22.75 1.26
N LYS A 437 1.85 -22.56 2.42
CA LYS A 437 1.07 -23.62 3.07
C LYS A 437 -0.05 -24.13 2.17
N LEU A 438 -0.80 -23.21 1.54
CA LEU A 438 -1.88 -23.57 0.62
C LEU A 438 -1.38 -24.34 -0.61
N LEU A 439 -0.21 -24.00 -1.16
CA LEU A 439 0.40 -24.76 -2.26
C LEU A 439 0.96 -26.11 -1.80
N ASP A 440 1.48 -26.22 -0.58
CA ASP A 440 1.86 -27.50 0.00
C ASP A 440 0.63 -28.40 0.12
N ASP A 441 -0.48 -27.89 0.68
CA ASP A 441 -1.75 -28.62 0.77
C ASP A 441 -2.29 -29.00 -0.61
N ALA A 442 -2.15 -28.12 -1.63
CA ALA A 442 -2.52 -28.40 -3.01
C ALA A 442 -1.72 -29.56 -3.63
N ARG A 443 -0.43 -29.67 -3.30
CA ARG A 443 0.45 -30.77 -3.75
C ARG A 443 0.14 -32.09 -3.06
N HIS A 444 -0.26 -32.07 -1.79
CA HIS A 444 -0.66 -33.28 -1.08
C HIS A 444 -2.01 -33.83 -1.55
N ALA A 445 -2.86 -32.99 -2.16
CA ALA A 445 -4.17 -33.41 -2.65
C ALA A 445 -4.10 -34.36 -3.87
N VAL A 446 -3.02 -34.32 -4.67
CA VAL A 446 -2.80 -35.21 -5.82
C VAL A 446 -1.32 -35.53 -5.97
N PRO A 447 -0.90 -36.82 -5.98
CA PRO A 447 0.44 -37.20 -6.39
C PRO A 447 0.57 -36.97 -7.91
N ASN A 448 1.36 -35.96 -8.32
CA ASN A 448 1.47 -35.44 -9.69
C ASN A 448 0.22 -34.69 -10.19
N PRO A 449 -0.11 -33.52 -9.61
CA PRO A 449 -1.20 -32.70 -10.13
C PRO A 449 -0.90 -32.32 -11.59
N GLU A 450 -1.91 -32.30 -12.48
CA GLU A 450 -1.75 -31.55 -13.72
C GLU A 450 -1.42 -30.11 -13.34
N ASN A 451 -0.46 -29.50 -14.03
CA ASN A 451 0.03 -28.17 -13.69
C ASN A 451 -1.08 -27.13 -13.95
N SER A 452 -1.94 -26.88 -12.96
CA SER A 452 -2.88 -25.75 -13.02
C SER A 452 -2.09 -24.45 -13.20
N LEU A 453 -2.57 -23.57 -14.08
CA LEU A 453 -1.98 -22.25 -14.31
C LEU A 453 -1.86 -21.43 -13.02
N HIS A 454 -2.86 -21.48 -12.13
CA HIS A 454 -2.79 -20.81 -10.83
C HIS A 454 -1.69 -21.40 -9.94
N SER A 455 -1.54 -22.72 -9.93
CA SER A 455 -0.51 -23.41 -9.14
C SER A 455 0.88 -23.07 -9.64
N ALA A 456 1.08 -23.12 -10.96
CA ALA A 456 2.35 -22.77 -11.57
C ALA A 456 2.70 -21.29 -11.36
N THR A 457 1.73 -20.39 -11.47
CA THR A 457 1.93 -18.95 -11.24
C THR A 457 2.27 -18.64 -9.79
N ALA A 458 1.51 -19.17 -8.83
CA ALA A 458 1.79 -18.98 -7.42
C ALA A 458 3.12 -19.64 -6.99
N THR A 459 3.41 -20.84 -7.50
CA THR A 459 4.69 -21.52 -7.24
C THR A 459 5.86 -20.73 -7.83
N ALA A 460 5.74 -20.23 -9.06
CA ALA A 460 6.76 -19.40 -9.69
C ALA A 460 7.02 -18.12 -8.88
N LEU A 461 5.98 -17.47 -8.37
CA LEU A 461 6.11 -16.32 -7.48
C LEU A 461 6.85 -16.67 -6.17
N LEU A 462 6.57 -17.83 -5.55
CA LEU A 462 7.29 -18.29 -4.36
C LEU A 462 8.75 -18.69 -4.64
N VAL A 463 9.00 -19.38 -5.75
CA VAL A 463 10.35 -19.79 -6.18
C VAL A 463 11.24 -18.56 -6.33
N LEU A 464 10.73 -17.50 -6.95
CA LEU A 464 11.45 -16.23 -7.08
C LEU A 464 11.76 -15.58 -5.73
N ASN A 465 10.85 -15.64 -4.76
CA ASN A 465 10.99 -15.04 -3.42
C ASN A 465 11.66 -15.97 -2.39
N SER A 466 12.22 -17.10 -2.82
CA SER A 466 12.93 -18.06 -1.97
C SER A 466 14.32 -18.38 -2.55
N ASP A 467 14.89 -19.54 -2.25
CA ASP A 467 16.17 -20.01 -2.79
C ASP A 467 16.04 -20.66 -4.18
N GLY A 468 14.88 -20.48 -4.83
CA GLY A 468 14.62 -20.98 -6.17
C GLY A 468 15.29 -20.15 -7.27
N ASP A 469 15.55 -20.80 -8.40
CA ASP A 469 16.15 -20.17 -9.59
C ASP A 469 15.12 -19.84 -10.69
N VAL A 470 15.50 -18.93 -11.58
CA VAL A 470 14.72 -18.46 -12.73
C VAL A 470 14.35 -19.57 -13.69
N ASP A 471 15.26 -20.52 -13.96
CA ASP A 471 15.02 -21.60 -14.92
C ASP A 471 13.95 -22.58 -14.40
N THR A 472 13.92 -22.82 -13.08
CA THR A 472 12.89 -23.64 -12.43
C THR A 472 11.53 -22.96 -12.52
N ALA A 473 11.42 -21.67 -12.19
CA ALA A 473 10.18 -20.92 -12.32
C ALA A 473 9.68 -20.88 -13.78
N HIS A 474 10.60 -20.69 -14.73
CA HIS A 474 10.33 -20.69 -16.17
C HIS A 474 9.78 -22.02 -16.65
N ARG A 475 10.47 -23.13 -16.37
CA ARG A 475 10.04 -24.48 -16.76
C ARG A 475 8.67 -24.82 -16.22
N LEU A 476 8.38 -24.46 -14.96
CA LEU A 476 7.09 -24.72 -14.34
C LEU A 476 5.94 -24.02 -15.07
N LEU A 477 6.10 -22.73 -15.39
CA LEU A 477 5.09 -21.97 -16.12
C LEU A 477 4.91 -22.44 -17.55
N VAL A 478 6.01 -22.68 -18.28
CA VAL A 478 5.94 -23.18 -19.66
C VAL A 478 5.25 -24.53 -19.70
N ALA A 479 5.63 -25.46 -18.81
CA ALA A 479 5.00 -26.77 -18.72
C ALA A 479 3.50 -26.65 -18.41
N ALA A 480 3.09 -25.75 -17.51
CA ALA A 480 1.68 -25.53 -17.19
C ALA A 480 0.86 -24.99 -18.35
N ILE A 481 1.40 -23.99 -19.06
CA ILE A 481 0.76 -23.39 -20.24
C ILE A 481 0.65 -24.42 -21.37
N GLU A 482 1.68 -25.25 -21.57
CA GLU A 482 1.65 -26.27 -22.62
C GLU A 482 0.75 -27.45 -22.25
N SER A 483 0.75 -27.91 -20.99
CA SER A 483 -0.05 -29.05 -20.55
C SER A 483 -1.54 -28.76 -20.48
N THR A 484 -1.93 -27.49 -20.29
CA THR A 484 -3.34 -27.07 -20.21
C THR A 484 -3.88 -26.46 -21.51
N ALA A 485 -3.10 -26.54 -22.60
CA ALA A 485 -3.41 -25.94 -23.90
C ALA A 485 -4.79 -26.34 -24.46
N GLU A 486 -5.21 -27.59 -24.28
CA GLU A 486 -6.52 -28.08 -24.72
C GLU A 486 -7.67 -27.50 -23.87
N THR A 487 -7.42 -27.26 -22.59
CA THR A 487 -8.42 -26.75 -21.63
C THR A 487 -8.72 -25.27 -21.86
N HIS A 488 -7.68 -24.43 -21.92
CA HIS A 488 -7.87 -22.98 -22.08
C HIS A 488 -7.97 -22.55 -23.56
N GLY A 489 -7.59 -23.42 -24.52
CA GLY A 489 -7.75 -23.15 -25.96
C GLY A 489 -7.01 -21.91 -26.48
N TYR A 490 -6.03 -21.41 -25.71
CA TYR A 490 -5.42 -20.08 -25.85
C TYR A 490 -6.46 -18.93 -25.93
N ASP A 491 -7.51 -19.00 -25.13
CA ASP A 491 -8.49 -17.92 -24.99
C ASP A 491 -7.87 -16.71 -24.27
N ALA A 492 -7.89 -15.55 -24.92
CA ALA A 492 -7.44 -14.29 -24.33
C ALA A 492 -8.37 -13.78 -23.21
N GLY A 493 -9.58 -14.34 -23.08
CA GLY A 493 -10.49 -14.13 -21.96
C GLY A 493 -10.15 -14.98 -20.72
N ASP A 494 -9.29 -15.98 -20.83
CA ASP A 494 -8.85 -16.79 -19.68
C ASP A 494 -7.87 -15.99 -18.82
N LYS A 495 -8.36 -15.53 -17.67
CA LYS A 495 -7.57 -14.74 -16.72
C LYS A 495 -6.36 -15.50 -16.18
N ALA A 496 -6.47 -16.81 -15.94
CA ALA A 496 -5.38 -17.61 -15.40
C ALA A 496 -4.24 -17.74 -16.41
N LEU A 497 -4.57 -17.89 -17.70
CA LEU A 497 -3.60 -17.89 -18.79
C LEU A 497 -2.93 -16.52 -18.93
N VAL A 498 -3.71 -15.45 -18.90
CA VAL A 498 -3.20 -14.07 -19.01
C VAL A 498 -2.25 -13.73 -17.85
N ASP A 499 -2.60 -14.14 -16.63
CA ASP A 499 -1.75 -13.94 -15.44
C ASP A 499 -0.48 -14.80 -15.49
N ALA A 500 -0.58 -16.05 -15.95
CA ALA A 500 0.57 -16.93 -16.16
C ALA A 500 1.53 -16.40 -17.23
N LEU A 501 1.02 -15.87 -18.35
CA LEU A 501 1.83 -15.26 -19.40
C LEU A 501 2.52 -13.98 -18.92
N HIS A 502 1.82 -13.15 -18.15
CA HIS A 502 2.44 -11.98 -17.54
C HIS A 502 3.59 -12.38 -16.60
N MET A 503 3.37 -13.38 -15.74
CA MET A 503 4.40 -13.89 -14.83
C MET A 503 5.57 -14.50 -15.60
N LEU A 504 5.31 -15.23 -16.68
CA LEU A 504 6.34 -15.77 -17.56
C LEU A 504 7.20 -14.66 -18.17
N ALA A 505 6.59 -13.57 -18.65
CA ALA A 505 7.33 -12.43 -19.18
C ALA A 505 8.28 -11.80 -18.12
N LEU A 506 7.83 -11.68 -16.87
CA LEU A 506 8.68 -11.19 -15.78
C LEU A 506 9.86 -12.13 -15.48
N ILE A 507 9.63 -13.45 -15.52
CA ILE A 507 10.69 -14.45 -15.34
C ILE A 507 11.69 -14.43 -16.50
N CYS A 508 11.22 -14.31 -17.73
CA CYS A 508 12.08 -14.17 -18.90
C CYS A 508 12.94 -12.90 -18.82
N PHE A 509 12.38 -11.80 -18.30
CA PHE A 509 13.13 -10.58 -18.01
C PHE A 509 14.21 -10.80 -16.94
N PHE A 510 13.89 -11.44 -15.81
CA PHE A 510 14.90 -11.75 -14.79
C PHE A 510 16.00 -12.65 -15.33
N GLY A 511 15.67 -13.59 -16.22
CA GLY A 511 16.67 -14.44 -16.86
C GLY A 511 17.52 -13.77 -17.93
N ALA A 512 17.08 -12.64 -18.50
CA ALA A 512 17.76 -11.83 -19.52
C ALA A 512 18.44 -12.63 -20.65
N ARG A 513 17.75 -13.67 -21.15
CA ARG A 513 18.23 -14.60 -22.19
C ARG A 513 17.18 -14.77 -23.27
N ALA A 514 17.60 -14.77 -24.54
CA ALA A 514 16.69 -14.81 -25.68
C ALA A 514 15.90 -16.12 -25.76
N GLU A 515 16.51 -17.24 -25.36
CA GLU A 515 15.91 -18.58 -25.39
C GLU A 515 14.67 -18.68 -24.50
N LEU A 516 14.65 -17.98 -23.36
CA LEU A 516 13.54 -18.00 -22.40
C LEU A 516 12.26 -17.36 -22.96
N TRP A 517 12.39 -16.40 -23.89
CA TRP A 517 11.25 -15.69 -24.46
C TRP A 517 10.52 -16.48 -25.56
N GLN A 518 11.14 -17.51 -26.13
CA GLN A 518 10.56 -18.27 -27.24
C GLN A 518 9.20 -18.92 -26.90
N PRO A 519 9.02 -19.60 -25.75
CA PRO A 519 7.71 -20.11 -25.34
C PRO A 519 6.66 -19.00 -25.15
N TYR A 520 7.07 -17.83 -24.63
CA TYR A 520 6.18 -16.69 -24.44
C TYR A 520 5.64 -16.16 -25.77
N TYR A 521 6.53 -15.95 -26.77
CA TYR A 521 6.10 -15.49 -28.10
C TYR A 521 5.17 -16.49 -28.79
N ARG A 522 5.48 -17.80 -28.73
CA ARG A 522 4.61 -18.85 -29.27
C ARG A 522 3.22 -18.84 -28.63
N ALA A 523 3.14 -18.61 -27.32
CA ALA A 523 1.86 -18.54 -26.64
C ALA A 523 1.08 -17.29 -27.04
N LEU A 524 1.73 -16.13 -27.15
CA LEU A 524 1.08 -14.90 -27.64
C LEU A 524 0.52 -15.05 -29.05
N GLU A 525 1.25 -15.68 -29.97
CA GLU A 525 0.79 -15.92 -31.34
C GLU A 525 -0.46 -16.82 -31.42
N ARG A 526 -0.66 -17.67 -30.41
CA ARG A 526 -1.80 -18.59 -30.34
C ARG A 526 -3.03 -17.99 -29.67
N LEU A 527 -2.90 -16.87 -28.97
CA LEU A 527 -4.01 -16.23 -28.27
C LEU A 527 -5.11 -15.78 -29.23
N LYS A 528 -6.36 -16.12 -28.92
CA LYS A 528 -7.56 -15.76 -29.69
C LYS A 528 -8.57 -15.04 -28.79
N PRO A 529 -9.28 -13.99 -29.26
CA PRO A 529 -9.20 -13.42 -30.61
C PRO A 529 -7.91 -12.62 -30.88
N LYS A 530 -7.42 -11.85 -29.92
CA LYS A 530 -6.12 -11.17 -29.96
C LYS A 530 -5.52 -11.09 -28.56
N PRO A 531 -4.18 -11.06 -28.42
CA PRO A 531 -3.56 -10.81 -27.13
C PRO A 531 -4.05 -9.49 -26.50
N PRO A 532 -4.26 -9.45 -25.16
CA PRO A 532 -4.44 -8.20 -24.44
C PRO A 532 -3.31 -7.21 -24.75
N LEU A 533 -3.66 -5.94 -24.96
CA LEU A 533 -2.69 -4.89 -25.37
C LEU A 533 -1.47 -4.84 -24.45
N PHE A 534 -1.65 -4.98 -23.13
CA PHE A 534 -0.54 -4.92 -22.18
C PHE A 534 0.45 -6.09 -22.36
N LEU A 535 0.00 -7.30 -22.71
CA LEU A 535 0.89 -8.45 -22.95
C LEU A 535 1.67 -8.28 -24.26
N SER A 536 0.98 -7.79 -25.28
CA SER A 536 1.57 -7.46 -26.58
C SER A 536 2.65 -6.36 -26.44
N ALA A 537 2.32 -5.26 -25.76
CA ALA A 537 3.24 -4.17 -25.49
C ALA A 537 4.42 -4.65 -24.64
N LEU A 538 4.18 -5.31 -23.50
CA LEU A 538 5.22 -5.85 -22.62
C LEU A 538 6.18 -6.78 -23.37
N GLY A 539 5.64 -7.65 -24.23
CA GLY A 539 6.42 -8.58 -25.05
C GLY A 539 7.35 -7.92 -26.06
N ARG A 540 7.25 -6.60 -26.30
CA ARG A 540 8.10 -5.85 -27.23
C ARG A 540 8.91 -4.76 -26.53
N THR A 541 8.29 -4.02 -25.62
CA THR A 541 8.95 -2.91 -24.92
C THR A 541 9.83 -3.38 -23.76
N PHE A 542 9.58 -4.57 -23.21
CA PHE A 542 10.27 -5.07 -22.03
C PHE A 542 11.24 -6.21 -22.32
N SER A 543 11.04 -6.94 -23.42
CA SER A 543 11.92 -8.01 -23.87
C SER A 543 13.15 -7.46 -24.59
N ASP A 544 12.96 -6.84 -25.77
CA ASP A 544 14.01 -6.30 -26.64
C ASP A 544 13.57 -4.94 -27.23
N PRO A 545 13.51 -3.88 -26.40
CA PRO A 545 13.06 -2.55 -26.79
C PRO A 545 13.90 -1.95 -27.91
N ALA A 546 15.20 -2.28 -27.96
CA ALA A 546 16.11 -1.80 -29.01
C ALA A 546 15.65 -2.21 -30.41
N ARG A 547 15.03 -3.38 -30.58
CA ARG A 547 14.57 -3.89 -31.88
C ARG A 547 13.07 -3.75 -32.10
N THR A 548 12.28 -3.81 -31.03
CA THR A 548 10.81 -3.94 -31.15
C THR A 548 10.03 -2.83 -30.45
N GLY A 549 10.69 -1.97 -29.67
CA GLY A 549 10.05 -0.92 -28.88
C GLY A 549 9.32 0.13 -29.73
N ALA A 550 9.95 0.60 -30.82
CA ALA A 550 9.35 1.59 -31.72
C ALA A 550 8.03 1.11 -32.34
N ALA A 551 7.96 -0.17 -32.72
CA ALA A 551 6.75 -0.78 -33.28
C ALA A 551 5.61 -0.89 -32.25
N ALA A 552 5.95 -0.95 -30.96
CA ALA A 552 4.98 -1.05 -29.86
C ALA A 552 4.55 0.32 -29.29
N SER A 553 5.12 1.44 -29.76
CA SER A 553 4.81 2.77 -29.22
C SER A 553 3.32 3.10 -29.28
N GLY A 554 2.65 2.78 -30.39
CA GLY A 554 1.20 3.03 -30.54
C GLY A 554 0.34 2.20 -29.58
N GLU A 555 0.75 0.96 -29.27
CA GLU A 555 0.07 0.15 -28.25
C GLU A 555 0.28 0.73 -26.85
N LEU A 556 1.49 1.21 -26.56
CA LEU A 556 1.80 1.88 -25.30
C LEU A 556 1.03 3.20 -25.14
N ASP A 557 0.89 3.99 -26.20
CA ASP A 557 0.09 5.24 -26.18
C ASP A 557 -1.37 4.96 -25.81
N LEU A 558 -1.96 3.88 -26.32
CA LEU A 558 -3.31 3.45 -25.96
C LEU A 558 -3.42 3.04 -24.48
N LEU A 559 -2.42 2.34 -23.97
CA LEU A 559 -2.37 1.93 -22.55
C LEU A 559 -2.20 3.14 -21.62
N ILE A 560 -1.34 4.09 -21.96
CA ILE A 560 -1.13 5.31 -21.16
C ILE A 560 -2.39 6.18 -21.18
N ALA A 561 -3.03 6.32 -22.35
CA ALA A 561 -4.24 7.12 -22.49
C ALA A 561 -5.44 6.58 -21.68
N SER A 562 -5.48 5.29 -21.34
CA SER A 562 -6.54 4.72 -20.51
C SER A 562 -6.32 4.91 -19.00
N LEU A 563 -5.10 5.24 -18.57
CA LEU A 563 -4.75 5.35 -17.14
C LEU A 563 -5.61 6.31 -16.32
N PRO A 564 -6.04 7.49 -16.81
CA PRO A 564 -6.85 8.41 -16.00
C PRO A 564 -8.16 7.79 -15.47
N GLY A 565 -8.78 6.88 -16.23
CA GLY A 565 -9.99 6.14 -15.83
C GLY A 565 -9.70 4.76 -15.24
N GLU A 566 -8.45 4.32 -15.24
CA GLU A 566 -8.05 2.99 -14.80
C GLU A 566 -7.91 2.95 -13.28
N THR A 567 -8.62 2.03 -12.62
CA THR A 567 -8.65 1.86 -11.16
C THR A 567 -8.07 0.52 -10.70
N ASP A 568 -7.58 -0.32 -11.60
CA ASP A 568 -7.05 -1.63 -11.23
C ASP A 568 -5.54 -1.47 -11.05
N PRO A 569 -5.03 -1.62 -9.81
CA PRO A 569 -3.59 -1.54 -9.56
C PRO A 569 -2.80 -2.51 -10.42
N MET A 570 -3.41 -3.63 -10.83
CA MET A 570 -2.81 -4.59 -11.75
C MET A 570 -2.50 -3.97 -13.11
N GLN A 571 -3.46 -3.30 -13.72
CA GLN A 571 -3.31 -2.74 -15.07
C GLN A 571 -2.41 -1.51 -15.06
N ILE A 572 -2.49 -0.69 -14.00
CA ILE A 572 -1.60 0.45 -13.81
C ILE A 572 -0.14 -0.02 -13.74
N THR A 573 0.14 -1.03 -12.89
CA THR A 573 1.50 -1.57 -12.75
C THR A 573 1.96 -2.29 -14.02
N ARG A 574 1.08 -3.01 -14.73
CA ARG A 574 1.41 -3.62 -16.04
C ARG A 574 1.79 -2.56 -17.10
N THR A 575 1.04 -1.46 -17.15
CA THR A 575 1.33 -0.34 -18.04
C THR A 575 2.65 0.35 -17.68
N GLY A 576 2.92 0.56 -16.39
CA GLY A 576 4.20 1.07 -15.90
C GLY A 576 5.38 0.21 -16.33
N THR A 577 5.26 -1.12 -16.22
CA THR A 577 6.31 -2.05 -16.67
C THR A 577 6.55 -1.95 -18.18
N ALA A 578 5.48 -1.87 -18.99
CA ALA A 578 5.60 -1.69 -20.44
C ALA A 578 6.19 -0.32 -20.84
N ALA A 579 6.01 0.71 -20.01
CA ALA A 579 6.49 2.07 -20.24
C ALA A 579 7.99 2.27 -19.90
N LEU A 580 8.60 1.35 -19.15
CA LEU A 580 9.91 1.53 -18.52
C LEU A 580 11.03 1.91 -19.50
N TYR A 581 11.27 1.07 -20.51
CA TYR A 581 12.43 1.24 -21.40
C TYR A 581 12.19 2.17 -22.60
N LEU A 582 10.97 2.73 -22.72
CA LEU A 582 10.66 3.80 -23.67
C LEU A 582 10.70 5.19 -22.99
N ASP A 583 11.16 5.26 -21.73
CA ASP A 583 11.26 6.49 -20.94
C ASP A 583 9.90 7.19 -20.69
N ARG A 584 8.80 6.42 -20.69
CA ARG A 584 7.42 6.93 -20.57
C ARG A 584 6.85 6.86 -19.13
N LEU A 585 7.65 6.47 -18.14
CA LEU A 585 7.20 6.35 -16.74
C LEU A 585 6.61 7.65 -16.16
N GLY A 586 7.03 8.81 -16.65
CA GLY A 586 6.46 10.10 -16.23
C GLY A 586 4.97 10.23 -16.48
N GLU A 587 4.49 9.62 -17.55
CA GLU A 587 3.07 9.66 -17.92
C GLU A 587 2.25 8.66 -17.12
N VAL A 588 2.91 7.67 -16.50
CA VAL A 588 2.29 6.70 -15.59
C VAL A 588 2.30 7.19 -14.14
N ARG A 589 3.11 8.21 -13.82
CA ARG A 589 3.41 8.67 -12.45
C ARG A 589 2.17 8.88 -11.58
N GLU A 590 1.17 9.63 -12.07
CA GLU A 590 -0.05 9.91 -11.29
C GLU A 590 -0.85 8.64 -10.99
N ALA A 591 -0.92 7.72 -11.94
CA ALA A 591 -1.57 6.42 -11.73
C ALA A 591 -0.78 5.55 -10.75
N ALA A 592 0.56 5.51 -10.84
CA ALA A 592 1.41 4.80 -9.89
C ALA A 592 1.24 5.34 -8.46
N TRP A 593 1.17 6.66 -8.29
CA TRP A 593 0.88 7.27 -6.99
C TRP A 593 -0.49 6.89 -6.42
N ARG A 594 -1.51 6.66 -7.25
CA ARG A 594 -2.80 6.13 -6.78
C ARG A 594 -2.62 4.73 -6.17
N VAL A 595 -1.86 3.86 -6.84
CA VAL A 595 -1.55 2.51 -6.31
C VAL A 595 -0.77 2.57 -5.00
N VAL A 596 0.23 3.46 -4.88
CA VAL A 596 0.99 3.65 -3.63
C VAL A 596 0.09 4.12 -2.49
N ARG A 597 -0.76 5.12 -2.73
CA ARG A 597 -1.72 5.60 -1.71
C ARG A 597 -2.65 4.49 -1.24
N THR A 598 -3.22 3.72 -2.17
CA THR A 598 -4.06 2.56 -1.83
C THR A 598 -3.27 1.51 -1.05
N GLY A 599 -2.01 1.26 -1.40
CA GLY A 599 -1.11 0.35 -0.67
C GLY A 599 -0.87 0.77 0.78
N ARG A 600 -0.58 2.05 1.03
CA ARG A 600 -0.38 2.62 2.38
C ARG A 600 -1.64 2.53 3.26
N ASP A 601 -2.83 2.53 2.65
CA ASP A 601 -4.12 2.35 3.32
C ASP A 601 -4.50 0.86 3.54
N GLY A 602 -3.53 -0.06 3.45
CA GLY A 602 -3.74 -1.51 3.61
C GLY A 602 -4.22 -2.22 2.34
N GLY A 603 -3.88 -1.67 1.17
CA GLY A 603 -4.08 -2.29 -0.14
C GLY A 603 -3.02 -3.36 -0.48
N PRO A 604 -3.11 -3.98 -1.66
CA PRO A 604 -2.25 -5.12 -2.03
C PRO A 604 -0.74 -4.80 -2.02
N ALA A 605 0.00 -5.39 -1.06
CA ALA A 605 1.43 -5.14 -0.85
C ALA A 605 2.29 -5.35 -2.11
N ARG A 606 2.05 -6.42 -2.87
CA ARG A 606 2.80 -6.72 -4.12
C ARG A 606 2.61 -5.67 -5.20
N ARG A 607 1.42 -5.06 -5.28
CA ARG A 607 1.10 -4.00 -6.25
C ARG A 607 1.66 -2.67 -5.82
N HIS A 608 1.61 -2.39 -4.52
CA HIS A 608 2.31 -1.28 -3.91
C HIS A 608 3.81 -1.30 -4.27
N LEU A 609 4.50 -2.42 -4.08
CA LEU A 609 5.91 -2.58 -4.45
C LEU A 609 6.17 -2.27 -5.93
N SER A 610 5.34 -2.81 -6.84
CA SER A 610 5.55 -2.60 -8.27
C SER A 610 5.43 -1.11 -8.66
N ALA A 611 4.48 -0.38 -8.06
CA ALA A 611 4.31 1.06 -8.30
C ALA A 611 5.46 1.90 -7.69
N LEU A 612 5.96 1.53 -6.52
CA LEU A 612 7.15 2.17 -5.92
C LEU A 612 8.36 2.04 -6.84
N ILE A 613 8.62 0.85 -7.40
CA ILE A 613 9.72 0.64 -8.36
C ILE A 613 9.62 1.62 -9.54
N HIS A 614 8.43 1.77 -10.13
CA HIS A 614 8.23 2.70 -11.25
C HIS A 614 8.49 4.16 -10.84
N LEU A 615 8.03 4.58 -9.67
CA LEU A 615 8.27 5.93 -9.16
C LEU A 615 9.74 6.18 -8.86
N CYS A 616 10.45 5.25 -8.22
CA CYS A 616 11.89 5.37 -7.95
C CYS A 616 12.70 5.52 -9.24
N LEU A 617 12.37 4.74 -10.28
CA LEU A 617 13.06 4.80 -11.57
C LEU A 617 12.80 6.14 -12.30
N ASP A 618 11.56 6.63 -12.29
CA ASP A 618 11.23 7.97 -12.81
C ASP A 618 11.92 9.09 -12.01
N ASP A 619 11.96 8.97 -10.68
CA ASP A 619 12.59 9.95 -9.78
C ASP A 619 14.11 9.98 -9.96
N TYR A 620 14.76 8.82 -10.12
CA TYR A 620 16.17 8.75 -10.49
C TYR A 620 16.44 9.47 -11.82
N LEU A 621 15.70 9.11 -12.87
CA LEU A 621 15.89 9.65 -14.22
C LEU A 621 15.61 11.15 -14.29
N SER A 622 14.61 11.63 -13.57
CA SER A 622 14.23 13.05 -13.54
C SER A 622 15.01 13.89 -12.53
N GLY A 623 15.92 13.27 -11.77
CA GLY A 623 16.79 13.95 -10.80
C GLY A 623 16.13 14.34 -9.48
N ARG A 624 15.06 13.63 -9.08
CA ARG A 624 14.43 13.69 -7.74
C ARG A 624 15.01 12.60 -6.84
N TRP A 625 16.32 12.69 -6.60
CA TRP A 625 17.08 11.59 -5.99
C TRP A 625 16.75 11.37 -4.51
N ASP A 626 16.40 12.41 -3.78
CA ASP A 626 16.02 12.26 -2.37
C ASP A 626 14.66 11.55 -2.25
N GLU A 627 13.69 11.92 -3.09
CA GLU A 627 12.41 11.22 -3.16
C GLU A 627 12.56 9.75 -3.60
N ALA A 628 13.47 9.47 -4.54
CA ALA A 628 13.76 8.10 -4.96
C ALA A 628 14.35 7.25 -3.83
N LEU A 629 15.17 7.85 -2.95
CA LEU A 629 15.75 7.18 -1.78
C LEU A 629 14.67 6.91 -0.72
N ASP A 630 13.80 7.88 -0.42
CA ASP A 630 12.70 7.71 0.53
C ASP A 630 11.76 6.58 0.09
N LEU A 631 11.38 6.55 -1.19
CA LEU A 631 10.54 5.50 -1.76
C LEU A 631 11.24 4.14 -1.80
N ALA A 632 12.56 4.12 -2.00
CA ALA A 632 13.34 2.88 -1.94
C ALA A 632 13.41 2.31 -0.52
N ASP A 633 13.52 3.16 0.50
CA ASP A 633 13.49 2.73 1.90
C ASP A 633 12.12 2.16 2.29
N GLU A 634 11.03 2.82 1.89
CA GLU A 634 9.66 2.29 2.06
C GLU A 634 9.50 0.93 1.35
N GLY A 635 9.99 0.80 0.12
CA GLY A 635 9.93 -0.44 -0.64
C GLY A 635 10.68 -1.59 0.03
N LEU A 636 11.86 -1.32 0.60
CA LEU A 636 12.65 -2.31 1.35
C LEU A 636 11.91 -2.76 2.62
N GLN A 637 11.31 -1.83 3.37
CA GLN A 637 10.55 -2.15 4.57
C GLN A 637 9.37 -3.08 4.25
N ILE A 638 8.60 -2.79 3.19
CA ILE A 638 7.47 -3.64 2.78
C ILE A 638 7.95 -5.03 2.34
N CYS A 639 9.10 -5.12 1.65
CA CYS A 639 9.71 -6.40 1.29
C CYS A 639 10.07 -7.23 2.52
N GLU A 640 10.62 -6.61 3.56
CA GLU A 640 10.96 -7.28 4.82
C GLU A 640 9.71 -7.74 5.59
N GLU A 641 8.70 -6.88 5.70
CA GLU A 641 7.45 -7.17 6.43
C GLU A 641 6.64 -8.33 5.81
N HIS A 642 6.60 -8.41 4.47
CA HIS A 642 5.75 -9.36 3.75
C HIS A 642 6.53 -10.52 3.10
N GLY A 643 7.86 -10.53 3.19
CA GLY A 643 8.72 -11.59 2.66
C GLY A 643 9.00 -11.53 1.15
N TYR A 644 8.79 -10.38 0.50
CA TYR A 644 9.04 -10.19 -0.94
C TYR A 644 10.52 -9.96 -1.28
N THR A 645 11.38 -10.90 -0.89
CA THR A 645 12.84 -10.77 -1.04
C THR A 645 13.29 -10.59 -2.50
N ALA A 646 12.55 -11.13 -3.47
CA ALA A 646 12.87 -11.02 -4.90
C ALA A 646 12.77 -9.60 -5.44
N PHE A 647 12.07 -8.70 -4.77
CA PHE A 647 11.89 -7.31 -5.19
C PHE A 647 12.87 -6.36 -4.51
N ALA A 648 13.52 -6.78 -3.42
CA ALA A 648 14.44 -5.94 -2.65
C ALA A 648 15.61 -5.39 -3.49
N TRP A 649 16.10 -6.18 -4.45
CA TRP A 649 17.23 -5.77 -5.29
C TRP A 649 16.94 -4.53 -6.15
N TYR A 650 15.68 -4.28 -6.54
CA TYR A 650 15.33 -3.05 -7.29
C TYR A 650 15.58 -1.80 -6.45
N TYR A 651 15.20 -1.82 -5.18
CA TYR A 651 15.40 -0.70 -4.28
C TYR A 651 16.87 -0.56 -3.87
N LEU A 652 17.58 -1.68 -3.69
CA LEU A 652 19.03 -1.66 -3.51
C LEU A 652 19.75 -1.08 -4.72
N TYR A 653 19.28 -1.36 -5.93
CA TYR A 653 19.81 -0.74 -7.15
C TYR A 653 19.63 0.78 -7.14
N ILE A 654 18.43 1.28 -6.81
CA ILE A 654 18.16 2.73 -6.73
C ILE A 654 19.10 3.40 -5.71
N LYS A 655 19.27 2.80 -4.53
CA LYS A 655 20.22 3.29 -3.52
C LYS A 655 21.66 3.24 -4.04
N SER A 656 22.06 2.14 -4.68
CA SER A 656 23.41 1.94 -5.21
C SER A 656 23.75 2.95 -6.32
N ILE A 657 22.88 3.16 -7.30
CA ILE A 657 23.16 4.04 -8.44
C ILE A 657 23.21 5.52 -8.02
N ILE A 658 22.32 5.96 -7.13
CA ILE A 658 22.33 7.32 -6.57
C ILE A 658 23.59 7.53 -5.70
N SER A 659 23.92 6.55 -4.85
CA SER A 659 25.12 6.57 -4.02
C SER A 659 26.39 6.69 -4.88
N GLY A 660 26.48 5.91 -5.96
CA GLY A 660 27.57 5.95 -6.93
C GLY A 660 27.69 7.32 -7.61
N ALA A 661 26.57 7.86 -8.09
CA ALA A 661 26.53 9.18 -8.72
C ALA A 661 26.90 10.32 -7.75
N ARG A 662 26.58 10.20 -6.45
CA ARG A 662 26.95 11.14 -5.36
C ARG A 662 28.39 11.00 -4.87
N GLY A 663 29.15 10.03 -5.40
CA GLY A 663 30.56 9.81 -5.10
C GLY A 663 30.84 8.87 -3.93
N ASN A 664 29.82 8.18 -3.41
CA ASN A 664 29.97 7.13 -2.40
C ASN A 664 30.21 5.78 -3.10
N ALA A 665 31.28 5.72 -3.91
CA ALA A 665 31.50 4.59 -4.82
C ALA A 665 31.74 3.26 -4.09
N ASP A 666 32.35 3.25 -2.90
CA ASP A 666 32.56 2.01 -2.15
C ASP A 666 31.23 1.40 -1.67
N ASP A 667 30.31 2.23 -1.15
CA ASP A 667 28.96 1.78 -0.74
C ASP A 667 28.15 1.32 -1.94
N SER A 668 28.27 2.02 -3.07
CA SER A 668 27.62 1.67 -4.34
C SER A 668 28.09 0.30 -4.83
N LEU A 669 29.40 0.07 -4.90
CA LEU A 669 30.01 -1.18 -5.32
C LEU A 669 29.71 -2.34 -4.36
N ALA A 670 29.74 -2.09 -3.05
CA ALA A 670 29.36 -3.09 -2.05
C ALA A 670 27.89 -3.52 -2.22
N THR A 671 27.00 -2.57 -2.46
CA THR A 671 25.58 -2.86 -2.71
C THR A 671 25.37 -3.57 -4.05
N ALA A 672 26.08 -3.16 -5.11
CA ALA A 672 26.05 -3.81 -6.41
C ALA A 672 26.52 -5.27 -6.31
N ASN A 673 27.62 -5.54 -5.60
CA ASN A 673 28.12 -6.89 -5.38
C ASN A 673 27.11 -7.77 -4.65
N ARG A 674 26.40 -7.25 -3.63
CA ARG A 674 25.30 -7.97 -2.97
C ARG A 674 24.19 -8.38 -3.94
N ILE A 675 23.84 -7.51 -4.89
CA ILE A 675 22.84 -7.82 -5.91
C ILE A 675 23.38 -8.87 -6.88
N ILE A 676 24.64 -8.77 -7.31
CA ILE A 676 25.31 -9.75 -8.18
C ILE A 676 25.32 -11.13 -7.53
N ASP A 677 25.76 -11.23 -6.28
CA ASP A 677 25.81 -12.50 -5.53
C ASP A 677 24.42 -13.14 -5.44
N TRP A 678 23.40 -12.33 -5.12
CA TRP A 678 22.01 -12.79 -5.09
C TRP A 678 21.51 -13.27 -6.46
N ALA A 679 21.84 -12.53 -7.53
CA ALA A 679 21.42 -12.79 -8.89
C ALA A 679 22.08 -14.06 -9.47
N SER A 680 23.39 -14.21 -9.28
CA SER A 680 24.16 -15.36 -9.76
C SER A 680 23.67 -16.68 -9.18
N ALA A 681 23.33 -16.71 -7.88
CA ALA A 681 22.80 -17.90 -7.23
C ALA A 681 21.43 -18.35 -7.80
N ARG A 682 20.70 -17.46 -8.49
CA ARG A 682 19.32 -17.68 -8.94
C ARG A 682 19.16 -17.64 -10.47
N GLY A 683 20.24 -17.45 -11.22
CA GLY A 683 20.16 -17.24 -12.69
C GLY A 683 19.42 -15.95 -13.09
N ALA A 684 19.34 -14.97 -12.18
CA ALA A 684 18.62 -13.71 -12.38
C ALA A 684 19.50 -12.65 -13.05
N HIS A 685 20.04 -12.94 -14.24
CA HIS A 685 20.96 -12.08 -14.99
C HIS A 685 20.45 -10.64 -15.18
N GLY A 686 19.14 -10.45 -15.31
CA GLY A 686 18.52 -9.12 -15.38
C GLY A 686 18.83 -8.25 -14.15
N ALA A 687 18.79 -8.81 -12.94
CA ALA A 687 19.17 -8.08 -11.72
C ALA A 687 20.68 -7.77 -11.70
N GLY A 688 21.51 -8.69 -12.22
CA GLY A 688 22.94 -8.47 -12.40
C GLY A 688 23.24 -7.29 -13.34
N HIS A 689 22.48 -7.13 -14.43
CA HIS A 689 22.65 -5.98 -15.32
C HIS A 689 22.40 -4.63 -14.63
N TYR A 690 21.43 -4.58 -13.71
CA TYR A 690 21.16 -3.38 -12.91
C TYR A 690 22.33 -3.06 -11.97
N ALA A 691 22.86 -4.07 -11.29
CA ALA A 691 24.03 -3.92 -10.42
C ALA A 691 25.26 -3.41 -11.19
N HIS A 692 25.52 -3.98 -12.37
CA HIS A 692 26.61 -3.53 -13.24
C HIS A 692 26.44 -2.09 -13.73
N HIS A 693 25.23 -1.66 -14.04
CA HIS A 693 24.98 -0.25 -14.37
C HIS A 693 25.31 0.68 -13.19
N ALA A 694 24.88 0.35 -11.97
CA ALA A 694 25.21 1.16 -10.79
C ALA A 694 26.74 1.22 -10.55
N ALA A 695 27.43 0.08 -10.69
CA ALA A 695 28.88 0.01 -10.59
C ALA A 695 29.59 0.83 -11.68
N ALA A 696 29.10 0.79 -12.93
CA ALA A 696 29.65 1.58 -14.03
C ALA A 696 29.57 3.10 -13.74
N VAL A 697 28.42 3.58 -13.26
CA VAL A 697 28.23 5.00 -12.88
C VAL A 697 29.17 5.40 -11.71
N ALA A 698 29.33 4.53 -10.71
CA ALA A 698 30.24 4.76 -9.60
C ALA A 698 31.71 4.85 -10.06
N SER A 699 32.14 3.93 -10.92
CA SER A 699 33.49 3.92 -11.50
C SER A 699 33.74 5.13 -12.40
N LEU A 700 32.78 5.54 -13.23
CA LEU A 700 32.86 6.78 -14.02
C LEU A 700 33.04 8.01 -13.13
N GLY A 701 32.26 8.11 -12.05
CA GLY A 701 32.38 9.20 -11.08
C GLY A 701 33.77 9.27 -10.45
N ARG A 702 34.35 8.12 -10.08
CA ARG A 702 35.70 8.02 -9.50
C ARG A 702 36.82 8.27 -10.52
N GLY A 703 36.52 8.30 -11.82
CA GLY A 703 37.52 8.35 -12.89
C GLY A 703 38.19 7.00 -13.17
N ASP A 704 37.64 5.90 -12.66
CA ASP A 704 38.04 4.53 -12.98
C ASP A 704 37.37 4.09 -14.29
N PHE A 705 37.86 4.63 -15.41
CA PHE A 705 37.33 4.31 -16.74
C PHE A 705 37.50 2.83 -17.14
N PRO A 706 38.60 2.12 -16.80
CA PRO A 706 38.68 0.68 -17.03
C PRO A 706 37.57 -0.10 -16.32
N GLY A 707 37.35 0.13 -15.02
CA GLY A 707 36.27 -0.54 -14.28
C GLY A 707 34.88 -0.18 -14.81
N ALA A 708 34.66 1.08 -15.19
CA ALA A 708 33.41 1.51 -15.83
C ALA A 708 33.16 0.77 -17.15
N TYR A 709 34.20 0.61 -17.98
CA TYR A 709 34.10 -0.13 -19.24
C TYR A 709 33.79 -1.61 -19.02
N GLU A 710 34.47 -2.25 -18.06
CA GLU A 710 34.25 -3.66 -17.71
C GLU A 710 32.82 -3.91 -17.23
N HIS A 711 32.30 -3.07 -16.33
CA HIS A 711 30.93 -3.18 -15.84
C HIS A 711 29.89 -2.91 -16.94
N ALA A 712 30.10 -1.90 -17.79
CA ALA A 712 29.21 -1.63 -18.90
C ALA A 712 29.19 -2.77 -19.93
N ALA A 713 30.38 -3.31 -20.25
CA ALA A 713 30.54 -4.43 -21.18
C ALA A 713 29.94 -5.75 -20.64
N ALA A 714 29.85 -5.90 -19.31
CA ALA A 714 29.19 -7.04 -18.67
C ALA A 714 27.66 -7.05 -18.89
N VAL A 715 27.04 -5.89 -19.17
CA VAL A 715 25.63 -5.79 -19.55
C VAL A 715 25.44 -6.04 -21.04
N SER A 716 26.28 -5.41 -21.87
CA SER A 716 26.24 -5.56 -23.32
C SER A 716 27.64 -5.43 -23.91
N PRO A 717 28.13 -6.43 -24.67
CA PRO A 717 29.44 -6.34 -25.29
C PRO A 717 29.58 -5.10 -26.19
N ALA A 718 30.76 -4.50 -26.20
CA ALA A 718 31.06 -3.38 -27.09
C ALA A 718 30.79 -3.73 -28.57
N GLY A 719 30.35 -2.74 -29.34
CA GLY A 719 29.93 -2.97 -30.73
C GLY A 719 28.56 -3.63 -30.91
N SER A 720 27.83 -3.92 -29.83
CA SER A 720 26.49 -4.54 -29.91
C SER A 720 25.52 -4.01 -28.86
N LEU A 721 24.23 -4.11 -29.17
CA LEU A 721 23.15 -4.06 -28.17
C LEU A 721 22.65 -5.48 -27.94
N ALA A 722 23.04 -6.08 -26.82
CA ALA A 722 22.72 -7.45 -26.47
C ALA A 722 21.20 -7.69 -26.54
N SER A 723 20.80 -8.75 -27.23
CA SER A 723 19.39 -9.09 -27.39
C SER A 723 18.81 -9.59 -26.07
N HIS A 724 17.55 -9.21 -25.80
CA HIS A 724 16.85 -9.53 -24.55
C HIS A 724 17.54 -9.06 -23.26
N ALA A 725 18.42 -8.06 -23.39
CA ALA A 725 19.05 -7.33 -22.30
C ALA A 725 18.66 -5.84 -22.40
N PRO A 726 17.40 -5.47 -22.07
CA PRO A 726 16.88 -4.12 -22.31
C PRO A 726 17.68 -3.03 -21.58
N HIS A 727 18.33 -3.38 -20.47
CA HIS A 727 19.21 -2.49 -19.71
C HIS A 727 20.45 -2.03 -20.47
N ALA A 728 20.80 -2.68 -21.59
CA ALA A 728 21.86 -2.23 -22.50
C ALA A 728 21.62 -0.81 -23.01
N LEU A 729 20.36 -0.39 -23.19
CA LEU A 729 20.00 0.97 -23.61
C LEU A 729 20.40 2.03 -22.58
N TRP A 730 20.46 1.68 -21.30
CA TRP A 730 20.74 2.64 -20.23
C TRP A 730 22.24 2.81 -19.94
N VAL A 731 23.06 1.82 -20.32
CA VAL A 731 24.51 1.83 -20.10
C VAL A 731 25.32 2.15 -21.37
N ALA A 732 24.65 2.28 -22.53
CA ALA A 732 25.31 2.45 -23.83
C ALA A 732 26.26 3.66 -23.86
N THR A 733 25.85 4.81 -23.32
CA THR A 733 26.70 6.01 -23.25
C THR A 733 27.84 5.85 -22.24
N ASP A 734 27.64 5.08 -21.17
CA ASP A 734 28.71 4.80 -20.19
C ASP A 734 29.83 3.96 -20.81
N LEU A 735 29.46 2.94 -21.59
CA LEU A 735 30.40 2.12 -22.35
C LEU A 735 31.22 2.97 -23.33
N VAL A 736 30.55 3.85 -24.07
CA VAL A 736 31.19 4.74 -25.04
C VAL A 736 32.11 5.75 -24.37
N GLU A 737 31.66 6.43 -23.32
CA GLU A 737 32.48 7.40 -22.58
C GLU A 737 33.73 6.71 -21.99
N ALA A 738 33.55 5.58 -21.31
CA ALA A 738 34.64 4.81 -20.75
C ALA A 738 35.61 4.32 -21.83
N GLY A 739 35.09 3.78 -22.93
CA GLY A 739 35.87 3.29 -24.08
C GLY A 739 36.77 4.36 -24.69
N VAL A 740 36.22 5.54 -24.98
CA VAL A 740 37.00 6.69 -25.47
C VAL A 740 38.08 7.11 -24.46
N ARG A 741 37.76 7.10 -23.16
CA ARG A 741 38.69 7.51 -22.10
C ARG A 741 39.87 6.55 -21.90
N ILE A 742 39.72 5.28 -22.29
CA ILE A 742 40.78 4.27 -22.27
C ILE A 742 41.39 3.98 -23.66
N ASN A 743 41.11 4.83 -24.66
CA ASN A 743 41.59 4.73 -26.04
C ASN A 743 41.13 3.46 -26.78
N ARG A 744 39.93 2.95 -26.46
CA ARG A 744 39.22 1.91 -27.22
C ARG A 744 38.25 2.55 -28.23
N ASP A 745 38.77 3.46 -29.04
CA ASP A 745 37.96 4.33 -29.90
C ASP A 745 37.13 3.53 -30.93
N GLN A 746 37.71 2.45 -31.47
CA GLN A 746 37.02 1.59 -32.43
C GLN A 746 35.82 0.86 -31.78
N GLU A 747 36.02 0.28 -30.59
CA GLU A 747 34.95 -0.40 -29.85
C GLU A 747 33.82 0.59 -29.48
N ALA A 748 34.17 1.81 -29.09
CA ALA A 748 33.21 2.88 -28.82
C ALA A 748 32.44 3.31 -30.09
N ALA A 749 33.13 3.52 -31.21
CA ALA A 749 32.52 3.87 -32.48
C ALA A 749 31.62 2.75 -33.04
N ASP A 750 32.01 1.48 -32.86
CA ASP A 750 31.20 0.32 -33.21
C ASP A 750 29.93 0.27 -32.34
N HIS A 751 30.02 0.60 -31.05
CA HIS A 751 28.84 0.63 -30.18
C HIS A 751 27.86 1.75 -30.58
N VAL A 752 28.35 2.94 -30.93
CA VAL A 752 27.52 4.02 -31.50
C VAL A 752 26.86 3.56 -32.80
N ARG A 753 27.56 2.80 -33.66
CA ARG A 753 26.97 2.22 -34.87
C ARG A 753 25.82 1.27 -34.54
N ALA A 754 26.00 0.38 -33.57
CA ALA A 754 24.94 -0.51 -33.11
C ALA A 754 23.70 0.24 -32.60
N MET A 755 23.90 1.35 -31.87
CA MET A 755 22.79 2.21 -31.43
C MET A 755 22.03 2.86 -32.60
N ARG A 756 22.74 3.25 -33.68
CA ARG A 756 22.13 3.80 -34.91
C ARG A 756 21.37 2.74 -35.69
N GLU A 757 21.96 1.56 -35.88
CA GLU A 757 21.35 0.43 -36.59
C GLU A 757 20.08 -0.07 -35.89
N ALA A 758 20.06 -0.02 -34.56
CA ALA A 758 18.87 -0.30 -33.76
C ALA A 758 17.86 0.86 -33.70
N HIS A 759 18.14 2.01 -34.34
CA HIS A 759 17.26 3.18 -34.35
C HIS A 759 16.85 3.65 -32.95
N THR A 760 17.75 3.55 -31.97
CA THR A 760 17.48 3.86 -30.56
C THR A 760 16.90 5.26 -30.32
N ALA A 761 17.33 6.26 -31.10
CA ALA A 761 16.81 7.62 -31.03
C ALA A 761 15.30 7.74 -31.30
N ALA A 762 14.69 6.76 -31.98
CA ALA A 762 13.24 6.75 -32.22
C ALA A 762 12.43 6.28 -31.00
N LEU A 763 13.08 5.72 -29.97
CA LEU A 763 12.41 5.20 -28.78
C LEU A 763 11.96 6.33 -27.84
N SER A 764 12.80 7.35 -27.65
CA SER A 764 12.50 8.48 -26.78
C SER A 764 13.46 9.67 -27.05
N PRO A 765 13.09 10.89 -26.61
CA PRO A 765 14.01 12.03 -26.66
C PRO A 765 15.30 11.81 -25.83
N ARG A 766 15.23 11.03 -24.75
CA ARG A 766 16.42 10.64 -23.97
C ARG A 766 17.38 9.79 -24.80
N GLN A 767 16.87 8.79 -25.50
CA GLN A 767 17.70 7.94 -26.35
C GLN A 767 18.32 8.72 -27.52
N ALA A 768 17.62 9.73 -28.06
CA ALA A 768 18.17 10.65 -29.04
C ALA A 768 19.33 11.50 -28.47
N LEU A 769 19.15 12.08 -27.27
CA LEU A 769 20.19 12.79 -26.52
C LEU A 769 21.44 11.90 -26.31
N LEU A 770 21.24 10.67 -25.82
CA LEU A 770 22.30 9.73 -25.50
C LEU A 770 23.05 9.26 -26.75
N LEU A 771 22.35 8.98 -27.84
CA LEU A 771 22.96 8.59 -29.12
C LEU A 771 23.83 9.71 -29.69
N ASP A 772 23.30 10.94 -29.75
CA ASP A 772 24.04 12.07 -30.31
C ASP A 772 25.23 12.46 -29.43
N GLY A 773 25.06 12.44 -28.11
CA GLY A 773 26.13 12.64 -27.15
C GLY A 773 27.25 11.59 -27.27
N ALA A 774 26.88 10.31 -27.39
CA ALA A 774 27.84 9.22 -27.60
C ALA A 774 28.57 9.36 -28.94
N ALA A 775 27.85 9.70 -30.01
CA ALA A 775 28.44 9.97 -31.32
C ALA A 775 29.43 11.15 -31.30
N ALA A 776 29.11 12.21 -30.56
CA ALA A 776 29.96 13.38 -30.40
C ALA A 776 31.26 13.05 -29.62
N LEU A 777 31.20 12.11 -28.66
CA LEU A 777 32.38 11.63 -27.93
C LEU A 777 33.35 10.85 -28.84
N CYS A 778 32.83 10.06 -29.79
CA CYS A 778 33.65 9.22 -30.66
C CYS A 778 34.27 9.95 -31.86
N THR A 779 33.67 11.05 -32.34
CA THR A 779 34.17 11.70 -33.55
C THR A 779 35.46 12.49 -33.31
N THR A 780 36.40 12.37 -34.24
CA THR A 780 37.66 13.12 -34.25
C THR A 780 37.50 14.48 -34.92
N ASP A 781 36.47 14.67 -35.74
CA ASP A 781 36.12 15.97 -36.33
C ASP A 781 35.45 16.87 -35.27
N ASP A 782 36.12 17.97 -34.94
CA ASP A 782 35.68 18.93 -33.93
C ASP A 782 34.38 19.66 -34.34
N GLU A 783 34.20 20.02 -35.61
CA GLU A 783 33.00 20.73 -36.06
C GLU A 783 31.78 19.80 -35.98
N GLU A 784 31.95 18.55 -36.42
CA GLU A 784 30.91 17.53 -36.31
C GLU A 784 30.62 17.17 -34.84
N ALA A 785 31.63 17.10 -33.97
CA ALA A 785 31.43 16.88 -32.53
C ALA A 785 30.53 17.95 -31.91
N LEU A 786 30.82 19.23 -32.17
CA LEU A 786 30.03 20.35 -31.67
C LEU A 786 28.61 20.31 -32.21
N ARG A 787 28.43 20.08 -33.51
CA ARG A 787 27.11 19.97 -34.14
C ARG A 787 26.27 18.85 -33.51
N LEU A 788 26.88 17.70 -33.21
CA LEU A 788 26.21 16.58 -32.55
C LEU A 788 25.86 16.89 -31.09
N PHE A 789 26.75 17.52 -30.32
CA PHE A 789 26.43 17.98 -28.95
C PHE A 789 25.30 19.00 -28.93
N GLU A 790 25.32 19.97 -29.84
CA GLU A 790 24.27 20.98 -29.98
C GLU A 790 22.93 20.33 -30.36
N ARG A 791 22.94 19.37 -31.29
CA ARG A 791 21.74 18.61 -31.64
C ARG A 791 21.21 17.80 -30.47
N ALA A 792 22.10 17.13 -29.73
CA ALA A 792 21.74 16.38 -28.52
C ALA A 792 21.04 17.27 -27.50
N LEU A 793 21.64 18.42 -27.17
CA LEU A 793 21.13 19.38 -26.20
C LEU A 793 19.90 20.17 -26.69
N ALA A 794 19.68 20.25 -28.01
CA ALA A 794 18.50 20.86 -28.60
C ALA A 794 17.30 19.89 -28.70
N THR A 795 17.46 18.63 -28.28
CA THR A 795 16.38 17.64 -28.32
C THR A 795 15.23 18.06 -27.40
N PRO A 796 13.99 18.21 -27.91
CA PRO A 796 12.88 18.69 -27.09
C PRO A 796 12.56 17.76 -25.91
N GLY A 797 12.47 18.32 -24.70
CA GLY A 797 12.16 17.57 -23.47
C GLY A 797 13.36 16.83 -22.87
N ALA A 798 14.54 16.86 -23.51
CA ALA A 798 15.76 16.20 -23.04
C ALA A 798 16.23 16.70 -21.66
N GLU A 799 15.92 17.95 -21.33
CA GLU A 799 16.26 18.58 -20.05
C GLU A 799 15.59 17.93 -18.84
N ARG A 800 14.54 17.12 -19.06
CA ARG A 800 13.89 16.34 -18.00
C ARG A 800 14.85 15.30 -17.40
N TRP A 801 15.75 14.72 -18.19
CA TRP A 801 16.71 13.70 -17.74
C TRP A 801 17.96 14.36 -17.18
N ARG A 802 17.80 15.03 -16.03
CA ARG A 802 18.74 16.03 -15.50
C ARG A 802 20.19 15.57 -15.45
N PHE A 803 20.43 14.37 -14.94
CA PHE A 803 21.80 13.86 -14.75
C PHE A 803 22.50 13.62 -16.08
N GLU A 804 21.83 12.96 -17.03
CA GLU A 804 22.40 12.66 -18.35
C GLU A 804 22.54 13.91 -19.20
N TYR A 805 21.56 14.81 -19.16
CA TYR A 805 21.63 16.10 -19.83
C TYR A 805 22.84 16.91 -19.35
N ALA A 806 23.09 16.94 -18.04
CA ALA A 806 24.27 17.58 -17.47
C ALA A 806 25.58 16.87 -17.86
N ARG A 807 25.59 15.54 -18.02
CA ARG A 807 26.76 14.80 -18.53
C ARG A 807 27.07 15.18 -19.98
N ILE A 808 26.07 15.32 -20.84
CA ILE A 808 26.27 15.78 -22.23
C ILE A 808 26.75 17.24 -22.26
N GLN A 809 26.22 18.11 -21.39
CA GLN A 809 26.74 19.48 -21.24
C GLN A 809 28.21 19.51 -20.79
N LEU A 810 28.58 18.66 -19.83
CA LEU A 810 29.96 18.53 -19.37
C LEU A 810 30.88 18.10 -20.53
N ALA A 811 30.51 17.04 -21.25
CA ALA A 811 31.27 16.55 -22.40
C ALA A 811 31.41 17.61 -23.52
N HIS A 812 30.33 18.33 -23.82
CA HIS A 812 30.35 19.44 -24.78
C HIS A 812 31.32 20.56 -24.34
N GLY A 813 31.23 20.96 -23.07
CA GLY A 813 32.11 21.96 -22.48
C GLY A 813 33.59 21.54 -22.48
N GLU A 814 33.88 20.28 -22.17
CA GLU A 814 35.22 19.68 -22.25
C GLU A 814 35.77 19.76 -23.69
N ARG A 815 34.95 19.45 -24.70
CA ARG A 815 35.36 19.51 -26.12
C ARG A 815 35.64 20.95 -26.55
N LEU A 816 34.74 21.90 -26.26
CA LEU A 816 34.93 23.33 -26.54
C LEU A 816 36.23 23.86 -25.90
N ARG A 817 36.54 23.45 -24.67
CA ARG A 817 37.79 23.82 -24.01
C ARG A 817 39.00 23.22 -24.72
N ARG A 818 38.96 21.95 -25.14
CA ARG A 818 40.07 21.29 -25.86
C ARG A 818 40.41 21.98 -27.18
N ILE A 819 39.41 22.47 -27.92
CA ILE A 819 39.61 23.23 -29.16
C ILE A 819 39.91 24.73 -28.93
N ARG A 820 40.14 25.13 -27.67
CA ARG A 820 40.45 26.50 -27.23
C ARG A 820 39.30 27.51 -27.35
N ALA A 821 38.07 27.09 -27.58
CA ALA A 821 36.85 27.91 -27.51
C ALA A 821 36.44 28.19 -26.04
N THR A 822 37.36 28.81 -25.29
CA THR A 822 37.33 28.90 -23.81
C THR A 822 36.19 29.78 -23.29
N ALA A 823 35.78 30.81 -24.04
CA ALA A 823 34.67 31.65 -23.64
C ALA A 823 33.33 30.90 -23.76
N GLU A 824 33.18 30.12 -24.84
CA GLU A 824 31.98 29.35 -25.16
C GLU A 824 31.82 28.14 -24.24
N SER A 825 32.92 27.49 -23.83
CA SER A 825 32.88 26.32 -22.93
C SER A 825 32.29 26.63 -21.55
N ARG A 826 32.41 27.87 -21.06
CA ARG A 826 31.93 28.27 -19.72
C ARG A 826 30.43 28.09 -19.54
N LYS A 827 29.64 28.33 -20.60
CA LYS A 827 28.17 28.22 -20.54
C LYS A 827 27.69 26.78 -20.29
N PRO A 828 28.05 25.78 -21.11
CA PRO A 828 27.66 24.39 -20.86
C PRO A 828 28.29 23.83 -19.58
N LEU A 829 29.56 24.15 -19.28
CA LEU A 829 30.19 23.70 -18.03
C LEU A 829 29.52 24.27 -16.77
N GLY A 830 29.14 25.56 -16.80
CA GLY A 830 28.42 26.19 -15.69
C GLY A 830 27.01 25.61 -15.50
N ALA A 831 26.30 25.32 -16.58
CA ALA A 831 24.98 24.67 -16.51
C ALA A 831 25.08 23.23 -15.95
N ALA A 832 26.10 22.48 -16.37
CA ALA A 832 26.38 21.15 -15.84
C ALA A 832 26.70 21.21 -14.33
N LEU A 833 27.58 22.15 -13.92
CA LEU A 833 27.95 22.35 -12.51
C LEU A 833 26.71 22.59 -11.63
N VAL A 834 25.85 23.53 -12.00
CA VAL A 834 24.62 23.84 -11.23
C VAL A 834 23.75 22.60 -11.06
N THR A 835 23.60 21.81 -12.13
CA THR A 835 22.78 20.60 -12.08
C THR A 835 23.41 19.53 -11.19
N PHE A 836 24.73 19.29 -11.29
CA PHE A 836 25.43 18.34 -10.43
C PHE A 836 25.43 18.76 -8.96
N GLU A 837 25.54 20.05 -8.66
CA GLU A 837 25.42 20.58 -7.29
C GLU A 837 24.03 20.31 -6.71
N HIS A 838 22.98 20.56 -7.48
CA HIS A 838 21.61 20.29 -7.05
C HIS A 838 21.36 18.80 -6.77
N LEU A 839 21.95 17.91 -7.57
CA LEU A 839 21.84 16.45 -7.39
C LEU A 839 22.74 15.92 -6.27
N GLY A 840 23.71 16.71 -5.79
CA GLY A 840 24.75 16.25 -4.85
C GLY A 840 25.78 15.31 -5.51
N ALA A 841 25.93 15.38 -6.83
CA ALA A 841 26.78 14.52 -7.64
C ALA A 841 28.27 14.93 -7.53
N ARG A 842 28.87 14.80 -6.34
CA ARG A 842 30.17 15.40 -5.98
C ARG A 842 31.31 15.15 -6.98
N PRO A 843 31.55 13.93 -7.49
CA PRO A 843 32.66 13.73 -8.43
C PRO A 843 32.46 14.47 -9.76
N TRP A 844 31.20 14.64 -10.16
CA TRP A 844 30.82 15.37 -11.37
C TRP A 844 30.92 16.88 -11.17
N VAL A 845 30.59 17.37 -9.96
CA VAL A 845 30.87 18.76 -9.53
C VAL A 845 32.37 19.04 -9.63
N GLU A 846 33.21 18.20 -9.02
CA GLU A 846 34.66 18.38 -9.02
C GLU A 846 35.22 18.40 -10.44
N ARG A 847 34.75 17.50 -11.32
CA ARG A 847 35.13 17.48 -12.74
C ARG A 847 34.72 18.75 -13.47
N ALA A 848 33.47 19.20 -13.32
CA ALA A 848 32.99 20.45 -13.93
C ALA A 848 33.75 21.69 -13.42
N GLU A 849 34.06 21.76 -12.13
CA GLU A 849 34.85 22.84 -11.53
C GLU A 849 36.30 22.85 -12.03
N GLN A 850 36.92 21.69 -12.19
CA GLN A 850 38.26 21.58 -12.75
C GLN A 850 38.29 22.12 -14.19
N GLU A 851 37.30 21.76 -14.99
CA GLU A 851 37.15 22.23 -16.38
C GLU A 851 36.85 23.74 -16.45
N LEU A 852 36.01 24.27 -15.56
CA LEU A 852 35.75 25.71 -15.45
C LEU A 852 36.98 26.52 -15.01
N ARG A 853 37.75 26.00 -14.04
CA ARG A 853 39.03 26.61 -13.63
C ARG A 853 40.03 26.60 -14.77
N ALA A 854 40.12 25.50 -15.52
CA ALA A 854 40.94 25.42 -16.72
C ALA A 854 40.49 26.39 -17.82
N ALA A 855 39.19 26.72 -17.88
CA ALA A 855 38.63 27.76 -18.75
C ALA A 855 38.80 29.21 -18.21
N GLY A 856 39.58 29.40 -17.15
CA GLY A 856 39.84 30.71 -16.53
C GLY A 856 38.66 31.30 -15.78
N TRP A 857 37.67 30.49 -15.38
CA TRP A 857 36.58 30.92 -14.51
C TRP A 857 36.99 30.76 -13.04
N ASN A 858 37.00 31.85 -12.31
CA ASN A 858 37.17 31.85 -10.86
C ASN A 858 35.80 31.96 -10.19
N ARG A 859 35.36 30.87 -9.56
CA ARG A 859 34.15 30.83 -8.72
C ARG A 859 34.27 31.91 -7.65
N ARG A 860 33.41 32.94 -7.71
CA ARG A 860 33.16 33.79 -6.54
C ARG A 860 32.23 33.02 -5.61
N SER A 861 32.69 32.63 -4.44
CA SER A 861 31.85 31.97 -3.44
C SER A 861 30.70 32.91 -3.03
N PRO A 862 29.43 32.45 -3.08
CA PRO A 862 28.32 33.19 -2.50
C PRO A 862 28.51 33.20 -0.98
N GLY A 863 28.87 34.35 -0.41
CA GLY A 863 29.09 34.51 1.03
C GLY A 863 30.36 35.28 1.42
N GLU A 864 31.25 35.62 0.50
CA GLU A 864 32.38 36.51 0.83
C GLU A 864 31.91 37.98 0.98
N PRO A 865 32.07 38.60 2.17
CA PRO A 865 31.85 40.03 2.32
C PRO A 865 32.85 40.79 1.44
N LYS A 866 32.40 41.85 0.77
CA LYS A 866 33.28 42.73 0.00
C LYS A 866 34.39 43.27 0.91
N GLY A 867 35.63 42.81 0.68
CA GLY A 867 36.85 43.48 1.13
C GLY A 867 37.61 42.79 2.26
N ARG A 868 38.47 41.81 1.90
CA ARG A 868 39.81 41.59 2.47
C ARG A 868 40.50 40.46 1.71
N THR A 869 41.28 40.81 0.70
CA THR A 869 42.19 39.87 0.03
C THR A 869 43.24 39.42 1.05
N LEU A 870 43.27 38.14 1.39
CA LEU A 870 44.31 37.54 2.22
C LEU A 870 45.68 37.78 1.57
N LEU A 871 46.65 38.24 2.38
CA LEU A 871 48.05 38.37 1.95
C LEU A 871 48.60 36.99 1.53
N THR A 872 49.38 36.95 0.46
CA THR A 872 50.14 35.73 0.09
C THR A 872 51.16 35.39 1.20
N PRO A 873 51.67 34.14 1.29
CA PRO A 873 52.67 33.77 2.30
C PRO A 873 53.91 34.69 2.30
N GLN A 874 54.37 35.07 1.10
CA GLN A 874 55.51 35.98 0.93
C GLN A 874 55.17 37.42 1.35
N GLU A 875 53.96 37.91 1.05
CA GLU A 875 53.48 39.22 1.50
C GLU A 875 53.32 39.27 3.03
N ARG A 876 52.85 38.19 3.65
CA ARG A 876 52.70 38.09 5.10
C ARG A 876 54.04 38.12 5.83
N GLU A 877 55.05 37.47 5.26
CA GLU A 877 56.42 37.47 5.80
C GLU A 877 57.05 38.87 5.70
N ILE A 878 56.92 39.52 4.55
CA ILE A 878 57.36 40.92 4.35
C ILE A 878 56.62 41.86 5.30
N ALA A 879 55.29 41.70 5.47
CA ALA A 879 54.48 42.50 6.37
C ALA A 879 54.90 42.33 7.83
N ARG A 880 55.20 41.10 8.29
CA ARG A 880 55.68 40.82 9.65
C ARG A 880 57.04 41.44 9.93
N LEU A 881 58.00 41.26 9.02
CA LEU A 881 59.33 41.85 9.17
C LEU A 881 59.27 43.39 9.12
N ALA A 882 58.33 43.95 8.35
CA ALA A 882 58.10 45.39 8.35
C ALA A 882 57.42 45.89 9.64
N ALA A 883 56.48 45.12 10.20
CA ALA A 883 55.80 45.42 11.46
C ALA A 883 56.70 45.31 12.70
N SER A 884 57.78 44.53 12.64
CA SER A 884 58.79 44.45 13.69
C SER A 884 59.86 45.55 13.64
N GLY A 885 59.75 46.50 12.70
CA GLY A 885 60.58 47.70 12.63
C GLY A 885 61.82 47.61 11.73
N LEU A 886 62.02 46.51 11.00
CA LEU A 886 63.14 46.42 10.04
C LEU A 886 62.91 47.38 8.88
N THR A 887 63.99 47.95 8.31
CA THR A 887 63.94 48.76 7.09
C THR A 887 63.84 47.89 5.83
N ASN A 888 63.41 48.45 4.69
CA ASN A 888 63.32 47.69 3.43
C ASN A 888 64.65 47.06 3.01
N LYS A 889 65.79 47.67 3.36
CA LYS A 889 67.13 47.13 3.09
C LYS A 889 67.44 45.90 3.95
N GLN A 890 67.09 45.93 5.24
CA GLN A 890 67.28 44.80 6.15
C GLN A 890 66.34 43.63 5.83
N ILE A 891 65.10 43.91 5.40
CA ILE A 891 64.16 42.88 4.95
C ILE A 891 64.65 42.24 3.65
N ALA A 892 65.14 43.06 2.72
CA ALA A 892 65.74 42.62 1.47
C ALA A 892 66.92 41.67 1.69
N GLU A 893 67.85 42.02 2.60
CA GLU A 893 68.98 41.16 2.97
C GLU A 893 68.52 39.83 3.59
N ARG A 894 67.48 39.85 4.43
CA ARG A 894 66.98 38.64 5.12
C ARG A 894 66.19 37.69 4.21
N LEU A 895 65.51 38.23 3.21
CA LEU A 895 64.68 37.46 2.26
C LEU A 895 65.36 37.24 0.91
N PHE A 896 66.63 37.65 0.75
CA PHE A 896 67.37 37.62 -0.52
C PHE A 896 66.63 38.31 -1.68
N LEU A 897 66.01 39.47 -1.39
CA LEU A 897 65.28 40.30 -2.36
C LEU A 897 65.95 41.67 -2.54
N SER A 898 65.57 42.41 -3.58
CA SER A 898 65.95 43.82 -3.71
C SER A 898 65.11 44.70 -2.77
N HIS A 899 65.71 45.76 -2.21
CA HIS A 899 64.99 46.75 -1.40
C HIS A 899 63.83 47.41 -2.16
N ARG A 900 63.90 47.50 -3.50
CA ARG A 900 62.80 47.97 -4.37
C ARG A 900 61.67 46.95 -4.43
N THR A 901 61.98 45.67 -4.47
CA THR A 901 61.00 44.57 -4.47
C THR A 901 60.23 44.53 -3.16
N VAL A 902 60.92 44.69 -2.02
CA VAL A 902 60.27 44.82 -0.70
C VAL A 902 59.35 46.05 -0.65
N GLY A 903 59.80 47.18 -1.20
CA GLY A 903 58.98 48.39 -1.32
C GLY A 903 57.72 48.18 -2.16
N ALA A 904 57.83 47.51 -3.30
CA ALA A 904 56.71 47.18 -4.18
C ALA A 904 55.70 46.24 -3.50
N HIS A 905 56.17 45.21 -2.80
CA HIS A 905 55.29 44.34 -2.01
C HIS A 905 54.57 45.11 -0.90
N LEU A 906 55.26 45.98 -0.16
CA LEU A 906 54.63 46.79 0.89
C LEU A 906 53.58 47.75 0.33
N TYR A 907 53.83 48.35 -0.84
CA TYR A 907 52.87 49.18 -1.55
C TYR A 907 51.60 48.40 -1.97
N GLN A 908 51.74 47.10 -2.29
CA GLN A 908 50.61 46.21 -2.60
C GLN A 908 49.92 45.66 -1.34
N ILE A 909 50.65 45.52 -0.21
CA ILE A 909 50.13 45.05 1.08
C ILE A 909 49.22 46.09 1.73
N TYR A 910 49.55 47.38 1.63
CA TYR A 910 48.80 48.45 2.30
C TYR A 910 47.31 48.49 1.88
N PRO A 911 46.94 48.49 0.57
CA PRO A 911 45.55 48.41 0.15
C PRO A 911 44.87 47.10 0.55
N LYS A 912 45.59 45.97 0.54
CA LYS A 912 45.04 44.65 0.94
C LYS A 912 44.66 44.61 2.42
N LEU A 913 45.42 45.30 3.27
CA LEU A 913 45.17 45.43 4.70
C LEU A 913 44.29 46.62 5.09
N GLY A 914 43.94 47.49 4.13
CA GLY A 914 43.16 48.71 4.38
C GLY A 914 43.91 49.79 5.15
N ILE A 915 45.23 49.82 5.05
CA ILE A 915 46.10 50.79 5.74
C ILE A 915 46.80 51.70 4.73
N THR A 916 47.27 52.85 5.18
CA THR A 916 47.97 53.84 4.33
C THR A 916 49.41 54.09 4.76
N SER A 917 49.83 53.54 5.91
CA SER A 917 51.17 53.75 6.44
C SER A 917 51.76 52.48 7.05
N ARG A 918 53.10 52.41 7.04
CA ARG A 918 53.88 51.31 7.64
C ARG A 918 53.62 51.16 9.13
N ALA A 919 53.39 52.26 9.84
CA ALA A 919 53.16 52.27 11.29
C ALA A 919 51.90 51.47 11.69
N MET A 920 50.92 51.38 10.79
CA MET A 920 49.66 50.67 11.00
C MET A 920 49.77 49.15 10.74
N LEU A 921 50.91 48.64 10.27
CA LEU A 921 51.08 47.22 9.95
C LEU A 921 50.95 46.32 11.17
N ARG A 922 51.47 46.74 12.34
CA ARG A 922 51.41 45.95 13.57
C ARG A 922 49.95 45.72 13.98
N ASP A 923 49.20 46.80 14.11
CA ASP A 923 47.78 46.76 14.51
C ASP A 923 46.92 46.02 13.47
N ALA A 924 47.20 46.20 12.18
CA ALA A 924 46.47 45.52 11.09
C ALA A 924 46.72 44.01 11.05
N LEU A 925 47.91 43.54 11.41
CA LEU A 925 48.23 42.11 11.50
C LEU A 925 47.68 41.47 12.78
N ASP A 926 47.68 42.19 13.90
CA ASP A 926 47.16 41.71 15.18
C ASP A 926 45.62 41.60 15.18
N SER A 927 44.94 42.54 14.51
CA SER A 927 43.48 42.50 14.28
C SER A 927 43.03 41.26 13.47
N GLY A 928 43.93 40.66 12.69
CA GLY A 928 43.67 39.42 11.93
C GLY A 928 43.85 38.13 12.75
N ALA A 929 44.45 38.20 13.94
CA ALA A 929 44.65 37.04 14.82
C ALA A 929 43.50 36.84 15.80
N THR A 930 42.84 37.91 16.25
CA THR A 930 41.73 37.88 17.22
C THR A 930 40.44 37.26 16.65
N SER A 931 40.21 37.36 15.33
CA SER A 931 39.05 36.76 14.64
C SER A 931 39.12 35.24 14.47
N ARG A 932 40.24 34.58 14.82
CA ARG A 932 40.41 33.11 14.76
C ARG A 932 40.25 32.40 16.10
N ARG A 933 39.99 33.13 17.20
CA ARG A 933 39.93 32.57 18.56
C ARG A 933 38.54 32.54 19.21
N THR A 934 37.48 33.01 18.54
CA THR A 934 36.10 33.03 19.08
C THR A 934 35.19 31.94 18.51
N GLY A 935 35.75 30.80 18.09
CA GLY A 935 35.00 29.69 17.50
C GLY A 935 35.08 28.36 18.26
N ALA A 936 35.43 28.35 19.55
CA ALA A 936 35.40 27.16 20.39
C ALA A 936 35.26 27.51 21.89
N ALA A 937 34.29 26.85 22.54
CA ALA A 937 33.87 26.91 23.96
C ALA A 937 33.13 28.22 24.33
N ASP A 938 31.88 28.19 24.77
CA ASP A 938 31.44 27.53 26.01
C ASP A 938 29.92 27.32 26.01
N ASP A 939 29.52 26.21 26.63
CA ASP A 939 28.15 25.85 27.00
C ASP A 939 27.66 26.71 28.17
N GLY A 940 26.33 26.88 28.30
CA GLY A 940 25.70 27.27 29.57
C GLY A 940 24.33 27.93 29.45
N PRO A 941 23.48 27.84 30.49
CA PRO A 941 22.14 27.24 30.41
C PRO A 941 20.96 28.20 30.66
N ASP A 942 19.76 27.64 30.60
CA ASP A 942 18.46 28.12 31.12
C ASP A 942 17.82 29.38 30.50
N ALA A 943 16.89 29.14 29.56
CA ALA A 943 15.50 29.64 29.60
C ALA A 943 14.61 28.84 28.63
#